data_AF-A0AAQ3LAE8-F1
#
_entry.id   AF-A0AAQ3LAE8-F1
#
_cell.length_a   1.000
_cell.length_b   1.000
_cell.length_c   1.000
_cell.angle_alpha   90.00
_cell.angle_beta   90.00
_cell.angle_gamma   90.00
#
_symmetry.space_group_name_H-M   'P 1'
#
loop_
_entity.id
_entity.type
_entity.pdbx_description
1 polymer ?
#
loop_
_entity_poly.entity_id
_entity_poly.type
_entity_poly.pdbx_seq_one_letter_code
_entity_poly.pdbx_strand_id
1 'polypeptide(L)'
;MIETKQRLSLLIYFAASGLVALTHASNSNHLAEVPGELSAEAILNGEYPWPDSPEVEINIVGPEAGFDPNAFGTAPEPYVHPRILFSPEDLPEIRAGIENTDLGKKAYANLKRRNALAFKDGTAFSNVYNALLKGDTAKASELLSDYRNAGDGDGTAWHHRPQFPYILTLECFSALIEDDAEKGKELAIVVTNLAKVYQGNLDQMDAAFRKQKRADDLEATADANAMKAHGELNSDVWRSGRRSAIGQEPWFALMYDYTYNWMTSEQQATCRKVINDYIRSKTTMGSHMPHHFRNWNWIAVGAGLLLTALATEGEEGNDPRIYEHTKDIQTDYVKYGWSQEGSSREAIGYTQFGLIWSQPAMVAMARRGHNMWNWQHWYNSYKWYAHSAQPEPGRFISHGDGGHSGPTLMNSLMFKKAYPNNPLIDYVHQEALNHENGGDDKVDGGRGYVMYQCIFASDPTDTDYQDGATLGLDETFFDPERNELITRSEFGPEAVQLQFECRADSYTANHQHSDRGVFTLSGVGKTWAIEHFRSIESRHHNVVTIDYMGQGYFAPPGEWLELVDNEMATFGACDAKHAYDNYWQTTISGFADKDQPRRQFKRWAHFTKQTDKWLANNPGFDWEANIDRTPQSEAYWNGYEFGDPRMWDEYSRPVNVPHNSVQKAFRTAGLVRGKHPYALIIDDIRKDNNQHTYDWNMMVDYDVRMISCKTDEVILGTTNNIQDSSFGIKKPTPSKGDPLLFIKILERSIPENIFNNPQIRLETIELKDARDWPNGRSFGITKRFVIPSFSVEPKFKTLLFPHYHGDELPKTVWNEDQTVLTIEWKNQKDVLTFTENNAGRTHLKIERDGEIIMDI
;
A
#
# COMPACT_ATOMS: atom_id res chain seq x y z
N MET A 1 31.98 -60.43 1.57
CA MET A 1 31.09 -61.25 0.71
C MET A 1 29.67 -60.91 1.12
N ILE A 2 28.97 -59.97 0.50
CA ILE A 2 28.58 -59.92 -0.91
C ILE A 2 28.59 -58.43 -1.33
N GLU A 3 29.62 -58.04 -2.06
CA GLU A 3 29.58 -56.88 -2.96
C GLU A 3 29.04 -57.35 -4.31
N THR A 4 28.57 -56.39 -5.11
CA THR A 4 28.33 -56.53 -6.57
C THR A 4 27.03 -57.24 -6.97
N LYS A 5 25.87 -56.56 -6.86
CA LYS A 5 24.73 -56.75 -7.80
C LYS A 5 23.52 -55.78 -7.71
N GLN A 6 23.67 -54.55 -7.21
CA GLN A 6 22.58 -53.54 -7.26
C GLN A 6 23.07 -52.13 -7.65
N ARG A 7 23.95 -52.04 -8.67
CA ARG A 7 24.35 -50.75 -9.27
C ARG A 7 24.28 -50.72 -10.81
N LEU A 8 23.65 -51.71 -11.45
CA LEU A 8 23.60 -51.81 -12.92
C LEU A 8 22.20 -51.65 -13.54
N SER A 9 21.17 -51.33 -12.76
CA SER A 9 19.79 -51.15 -13.25
C SER A 9 19.30 -49.69 -13.23
N LEU A 10 20.06 -48.78 -12.61
CA LEU A 10 19.69 -47.36 -12.47
C LEU A 10 20.37 -46.44 -13.50
N LEU A 11 21.32 -46.97 -14.29
CA LEU A 11 22.10 -46.19 -15.26
C LEU A 11 21.57 -46.23 -16.71
N ILE A 12 20.46 -46.93 -16.97
CA ILE A 12 19.89 -47.05 -18.33
C ILE A 12 18.58 -46.25 -18.50
N TYR A 13 17.96 -45.76 -17.42
CA TYR A 13 16.77 -44.88 -17.51
C TYR A 13 17.11 -43.38 -17.56
N PHE A 14 18.34 -42.98 -17.19
CA PHE A 14 18.80 -41.58 -17.27
C PHE A 14 19.50 -41.21 -18.59
N ALA A 15 19.66 -42.16 -19.51
CA ALA A 15 20.36 -41.92 -20.79
C ALA A 15 19.41 -41.77 -22.00
N ALA A 16 18.09 -41.92 -21.82
CA ALA A 16 17.12 -41.82 -22.92
C ALA A 16 16.27 -40.53 -22.92
N SER A 17 16.27 -39.75 -21.84
CA SER A 17 15.63 -38.43 -21.75
C SER A 17 16.61 -37.25 -21.96
N GLY A 18 17.92 -37.52 -22.04
CA GLY A 18 18.97 -36.51 -22.18
C GLY A 18 19.49 -36.24 -23.60
N LEU A 19 18.85 -36.80 -24.65
CA LEU A 19 19.42 -36.76 -26.01
C LEU A 19 18.42 -36.45 -27.13
N VAL A 20 17.34 -35.73 -26.84
CA VAL A 20 16.50 -35.05 -27.85
C VAL A 20 16.48 -33.52 -27.67
N ALA A 21 17.15 -32.97 -26.66
CA ALA A 21 17.24 -31.53 -26.42
C ALA A 21 18.61 -30.92 -26.80
N LEU A 22 19.24 -31.36 -27.89
CA LEU A 22 20.50 -30.76 -28.37
C LEU A 22 20.57 -30.81 -29.90
N THR A 23 19.74 -30.00 -30.55
CA THR A 23 20.09 -29.23 -31.76
C THR A 23 18.88 -28.39 -32.17
N HIS A 24 18.58 -27.34 -31.42
CA HIS A 24 18.09 -26.07 -31.98
C HIS A 24 18.99 -24.98 -31.42
N ALA A 25 20.28 -25.05 -31.75
CA ALA A 25 21.11 -23.86 -31.76
C ALA A 25 20.62 -22.99 -32.92
N SER A 26 19.51 -22.29 -32.70
CA SER A 26 19.20 -21.14 -33.53
C SER A 26 20.32 -20.14 -33.31
N ASN A 27 20.94 -19.68 -34.39
CA ASN A 27 21.69 -18.43 -34.44
C ASN A 27 20.72 -17.27 -34.12
N SER A 28 20.20 -17.21 -32.89
CA SER A 28 19.50 -16.04 -32.37
C SER A 28 20.58 -15.11 -31.88
N ASN A 29 20.78 -13.99 -32.59
CA ASN A 29 21.43 -12.82 -32.02
C ASN A 29 20.91 -12.64 -30.60
N HIS A 30 21.79 -12.73 -29.59
CA HIS A 30 21.41 -12.47 -28.20
C HIS A 30 20.64 -11.14 -28.15
N LEU A 31 19.52 -11.14 -27.43
CA LEU A 31 18.75 -9.92 -27.20
C LEU A 31 19.68 -8.89 -26.55
N ALA A 32 19.55 -7.62 -26.92
CA ALA A 32 20.38 -6.59 -26.31
C ALA A 32 20.07 -6.50 -24.80
N GLU A 33 21.10 -6.65 -23.98
CA GLU A 33 21.05 -6.56 -22.52
C GLU A 33 21.59 -5.19 -22.08
N VAL A 34 21.10 -4.68 -20.94
CA VAL A 34 21.68 -3.47 -20.34
C VAL A 34 23.07 -3.84 -19.82
N PRO A 35 24.16 -3.16 -20.25
CA PRO A 35 25.50 -3.47 -19.78
C PRO A 35 25.58 -3.41 -18.24
N GLY A 36 26.01 -4.51 -17.62
CA GLY A 36 26.11 -4.64 -16.17
C GLY A 36 24.86 -5.19 -15.46
N GLU A 37 23.78 -5.48 -16.17
CA GLU A 37 22.63 -6.24 -15.62
C GLU A 37 22.68 -7.71 -16.05
N LEU A 38 22.12 -8.60 -15.22
CA LEU A 38 21.92 -10.00 -15.60
C LEU A 38 20.88 -10.13 -16.70
N SER A 39 21.07 -11.10 -17.59
CA SER A 39 20.06 -11.49 -18.56
C SER A 39 18.86 -12.19 -17.89
N ALA A 40 17.70 -12.17 -18.54
CA ALA A 40 16.56 -12.94 -18.08
C ALA A 40 16.88 -14.45 -17.98
N GLU A 41 17.67 -14.99 -18.92
CA GLU A 41 18.09 -16.39 -18.86
C GLU A 41 19.05 -16.67 -17.70
N ALA A 42 19.99 -15.76 -17.40
CA ALA A 42 20.88 -15.88 -16.25
C ALA A 42 20.07 -15.97 -14.95
N ILE A 43 19.11 -15.06 -14.77
CA ILE A 43 18.24 -15.02 -13.59
C ILE A 43 17.40 -16.29 -13.47
N LEU A 44 16.75 -16.71 -14.56
CA LEU A 44 15.93 -17.92 -14.57
C LEU A 44 16.75 -19.20 -14.34
N ASN A 45 18.06 -19.15 -14.56
CA ASN A 45 19.00 -20.23 -14.24
C ASN A 45 19.60 -20.10 -12.83
N GLY A 46 19.13 -19.15 -12.01
CA GLY A 46 19.54 -18.97 -10.62
C GLY A 46 20.84 -18.16 -10.45
N GLU A 47 21.30 -17.45 -11.48
CA GLU A 47 22.44 -16.54 -11.32
C GLU A 47 22.00 -15.31 -10.53
N TYR A 48 22.69 -15.05 -9.41
CA TYR A 48 22.38 -13.94 -8.52
C TYR A 48 23.67 -13.36 -7.93
N PRO A 49 24.00 -12.09 -8.18
CA PRO A 49 25.30 -11.52 -7.83
C PRO A 49 25.34 -10.95 -6.42
N TRP A 50 24.27 -11.14 -5.64
CA TRP A 50 24.06 -10.49 -4.35
C TRP A 50 24.50 -11.39 -3.19
N PRO A 51 24.99 -10.80 -2.09
CA PRO A 51 25.13 -11.51 -0.82
C PRO A 51 23.79 -12.08 -0.32
N ASP A 52 23.87 -13.00 0.65
CA ASP A 52 22.70 -13.54 1.33
C ASP A 52 21.95 -12.43 2.07
N SER A 53 20.67 -12.25 1.73
CA SER A 53 19.79 -11.28 2.38
C SER A 53 19.59 -11.61 3.87
N PRO A 54 19.34 -10.59 4.72
CA PRO A 54 19.07 -10.82 6.13
C PRO A 54 18.01 -11.91 6.36
N GLU A 55 18.27 -12.77 7.34
CA GLU A 55 17.31 -13.77 7.76
C GLU A 55 16.10 -13.09 8.41
N VAL A 56 14.92 -13.63 8.13
CA VAL A 56 13.67 -13.24 8.78
C VAL A 56 13.11 -14.51 9.39
N GLU A 57 12.82 -14.46 10.68
CA GLU A 57 12.16 -15.56 11.37
C GLU A 57 10.72 -15.66 10.85
N ILE A 58 10.35 -16.84 10.35
CA ILE A 58 9.01 -17.13 9.85
C ILE A 58 8.36 -18.13 10.80
N ASN A 59 7.49 -17.60 11.65
CA ASN A 59 6.66 -18.38 12.54
C ASN A 59 5.35 -18.76 11.84
N ILE A 60 4.77 -19.89 12.25
CA ILE A 60 3.50 -20.38 11.73
C ILE A 60 2.40 -20.18 12.77
N VAL A 61 1.23 -19.75 12.31
CA VAL A 61 0.04 -19.56 13.13
C VAL A 61 -0.40 -20.88 13.76
N GLY A 62 -0.74 -20.84 15.06
CA GLY A 62 -1.23 -22.00 15.79
C GLY A 62 -2.63 -22.46 15.33
N PRO A 63 -2.98 -23.74 15.55
CA PRO A 63 -4.25 -24.32 15.10
C PRO A 63 -5.49 -23.62 15.70
N GLU A 64 -5.36 -22.96 16.85
CA GLU A 64 -6.42 -22.21 17.53
C GLU A 64 -6.95 -21.02 16.72
N ALA A 65 -6.16 -20.48 15.77
CA ALA A 65 -6.61 -19.42 14.89
C ALA A 65 -7.62 -19.90 13.83
N GLY A 66 -7.81 -21.22 13.68
CA GLY A 66 -8.77 -21.79 12.74
C GLY A 66 -8.33 -21.73 11.27
N PHE A 67 -7.02 -21.78 11.02
CA PHE A 67 -6.47 -21.85 9.66
C PHE A 67 -6.87 -23.16 8.96
N ASP A 68 -7.42 -23.06 7.75
CA ASP A 68 -7.66 -24.19 6.87
C ASP A 68 -6.54 -24.31 5.82
N PRO A 69 -5.64 -25.30 5.93
CA PRO A 69 -4.56 -25.50 4.96
C PRO A 69 -5.05 -25.87 3.56
N ASN A 70 -6.29 -26.32 3.42
CA ASN A 70 -6.92 -26.73 2.15
C ASN A 70 -7.93 -25.71 1.62
N ALA A 71 -8.00 -24.52 2.23
CA ALA A 71 -8.99 -23.48 1.92
C ALA A 71 -9.14 -23.16 0.43
N PHE A 72 -8.07 -23.33 -0.34
CA PHE A 72 -8.04 -22.99 -1.76
C PHE A 72 -8.07 -24.20 -2.69
N GLY A 73 -8.18 -25.43 -2.18
CA GLY A 73 -8.14 -26.66 -2.99
C GLY A 73 -6.75 -27.01 -3.52
N THR A 74 -6.67 -27.94 -4.47
CA THR A 74 -5.43 -28.38 -5.12
C THR A 74 -5.52 -28.15 -6.63
N ALA A 75 -4.44 -27.72 -7.26
CA ALA A 75 -4.41 -27.59 -8.72
C ALA A 75 -4.61 -28.95 -9.40
N PRO A 76 -5.46 -29.06 -10.44
CA PRO A 76 -5.68 -30.32 -11.14
C PRO A 76 -4.48 -30.69 -12.02
N GLU A 77 -4.48 -31.92 -12.53
CA GLU A 77 -3.45 -32.42 -13.46
C GLU A 77 -3.33 -31.55 -14.73
N PRO A 78 -2.16 -31.55 -15.41
CA PRO A 78 -2.00 -30.82 -16.67
C PRO A 78 -3.09 -31.14 -17.68
N TYR A 79 -3.50 -30.12 -18.46
CA TYR A 79 -4.60 -30.18 -19.43
C TYR A 79 -6.02 -30.33 -18.84
N VAL A 80 -6.18 -30.21 -17.52
CA VAL A 80 -7.49 -30.09 -16.86
C VAL A 80 -7.69 -28.65 -16.40
N HIS A 81 -8.82 -28.05 -16.78
CA HIS A 81 -9.13 -26.64 -16.54
C HIS A 81 -10.57 -26.45 -16.03
N PRO A 82 -10.86 -25.42 -15.23
CA PRO A 82 -9.95 -24.36 -14.76
C PRO A 82 -8.88 -24.87 -13.79
N ARG A 83 -7.76 -24.17 -13.66
CA ARG A 83 -6.65 -24.63 -12.81
C ARG A 83 -5.90 -23.55 -12.06
N ILE A 84 -6.02 -22.28 -12.47
CA ILE A 84 -5.18 -21.21 -11.93
C ILE A 84 -5.62 -20.88 -10.50
N LEU A 85 -6.89 -20.52 -10.32
CA LEU A 85 -7.44 -20.03 -9.04
C LEU A 85 -8.37 -21.03 -8.35
N PHE A 86 -8.99 -21.92 -9.11
CA PHE A 86 -9.92 -22.95 -8.66
C PHE A 86 -9.91 -24.10 -9.68
N SER A 87 -10.43 -25.27 -9.28
CA SER A 87 -10.55 -26.48 -10.09
C SER A 87 -12.00 -26.70 -10.56
N PRO A 88 -12.26 -27.63 -11.50
CA PRO A 88 -13.64 -28.00 -11.85
C PRO A 88 -14.48 -28.44 -10.65
N GLU A 89 -13.89 -29.14 -9.68
CA GLU A 89 -14.56 -29.58 -8.45
C GLU A 89 -14.98 -28.45 -7.50
N ASP A 90 -14.39 -27.25 -7.64
CA ASP A 90 -14.69 -26.09 -6.80
C ASP A 90 -15.91 -25.30 -7.33
N LEU A 91 -16.33 -25.52 -8.59
CA LEU A 91 -17.43 -24.79 -9.23
C LEU A 91 -18.77 -24.86 -8.46
N PRO A 92 -19.19 -26.00 -7.89
CA PRO A 92 -20.41 -26.06 -7.08
C PRO A 92 -20.36 -25.15 -5.85
N GLU A 93 -19.21 -25.05 -5.18
CA GLU A 93 -19.05 -24.17 -4.02
C GLU A 93 -19.08 -22.69 -4.43
N ILE A 94 -18.40 -22.32 -5.52
CA ILE A 94 -18.40 -20.95 -6.05
C ILE A 94 -19.83 -20.52 -6.42
N ARG A 95 -20.59 -21.38 -7.12
CA ARG A 95 -22.00 -21.13 -7.45
C ARG A 95 -22.83 -20.94 -6.19
N ALA A 96 -22.64 -21.79 -5.18
CA ALA A 96 -23.32 -21.65 -3.90
C ALA A 96 -22.97 -20.34 -3.17
N GLY A 97 -21.71 -19.90 -3.22
CA GLY A 97 -21.28 -18.60 -2.67
C GLY A 97 -21.99 -17.44 -3.36
N ILE A 98 -22.04 -17.44 -4.69
CA ILE A 98 -22.77 -16.44 -5.50
C ILE A 98 -24.27 -16.42 -5.15
N GLU A 99 -24.89 -17.60 -4.99
CA GLU A 99 -26.33 -17.72 -4.76
C GLU A 99 -26.77 -17.46 -3.32
N ASN A 100 -25.90 -17.73 -2.33
CA ASN A 100 -26.32 -17.75 -0.92
C ASN A 100 -25.79 -16.58 -0.10
N THR A 101 -24.73 -15.90 -0.52
CA THR A 101 -24.20 -14.72 0.17
C THR A 101 -24.78 -13.42 -0.39
N ASP A 102 -24.91 -12.37 0.43
CA ASP A 102 -25.31 -11.04 -0.02
C ASP A 102 -24.24 -10.43 -0.93
N LEU A 103 -22.97 -10.55 -0.53
CA LEU A 103 -21.84 -10.11 -1.34
C LEU A 103 -21.82 -10.79 -2.71
N GLY A 104 -21.96 -12.12 -2.76
CA GLY A 104 -21.95 -12.90 -3.99
C GLY A 104 -23.06 -12.49 -4.96
N LYS A 105 -24.28 -12.31 -4.46
CA LYS A 105 -25.43 -11.83 -5.26
C LYS A 105 -25.16 -10.45 -5.86
N LYS A 106 -24.71 -9.51 -5.03
CA LYS A 106 -24.43 -8.11 -5.45
C LYS A 106 -23.27 -8.06 -6.43
N ALA A 107 -22.18 -8.79 -6.18
CA ALA A 107 -21.04 -8.90 -7.06
C ALA A 107 -21.45 -9.48 -8.42
N TYR A 108 -22.12 -10.64 -8.44
CA TYR A 108 -22.53 -11.27 -9.68
C TYR A 108 -23.51 -10.42 -10.49
N ALA A 109 -24.46 -9.75 -9.83
CA ALA A 109 -25.34 -8.78 -10.48
C ALA A 109 -24.57 -7.61 -11.11
N ASN A 110 -23.54 -7.07 -10.44
CA ASN A 110 -22.69 -6.03 -10.99
C ASN A 110 -21.88 -6.52 -12.20
N LEU A 111 -21.35 -7.75 -12.13
CA LEU A 111 -20.67 -8.41 -13.25
C LEU A 111 -21.59 -8.51 -14.47
N LYS A 112 -22.79 -9.11 -14.33
CA LYS A 112 -23.76 -9.26 -15.43
C LYS A 112 -24.19 -7.90 -15.99
N ARG A 113 -24.37 -6.88 -15.14
CA ARG A 113 -24.70 -5.51 -15.57
C ARG A 113 -23.58 -4.92 -16.45
N ARG A 114 -22.31 -5.10 -16.10
CA ARG A 114 -21.17 -4.60 -16.88
C ARG A 114 -21.08 -5.28 -18.24
N ASN A 115 -21.22 -6.60 -18.28
CA ASN A 115 -21.27 -7.34 -19.55
C ASN A 115 -22.44 -6.82 -20.41
N ALA A 116 -23.65 -6.70 -19.84
CA ALA A 116 -24.80 -6.20 -20.59
C ALA A 116 -24.62 -4.77 -21.15
N LEU A 117 -23.90 -3.89 -20.46
CA LEU A 117 -23.57 -2.56 -20.98
C LEU A 117 -22.57 -2.61 -22.13
N ALA A 118 -21.51 -3.42 -21.99
CA ALA A 118 -20.47 -3.57 -22.98
C ALA A 118 -20.92 -4.34 -24.24
N PHE A 119 -21.89 -5.24 -24.13
CA PHE A 119 -22.43 -5.98 -25.27
C PHE A 119 -23.47 -5.21 -26.09
N LYS A 120 -23.83 -3.97 -25.71
CA LYS A 120 -24.75 -3.14 -26.52
C LYS A 120 -24.14 -2.87 -27.90
N ASP A 121 -24.96 -3.02 -28.94
CA ASP A 121 -24.55 -2.78 -30.32
C ASP A 121 -23.92 -1.39 -30.50
N GLY A 122 -22.75 -1.34 -31.14
CA GLY A 122 -22.05 -0.10 -31.48
C GLY A 122 -21.04 0.36 -30.42
N THR A 123 -21.01 -0.26 -29.24
CA THR A 123 -19.95 -0.04 -28.24
C THR A 123 -18.58 -0.51 -28.75
N ALA A 124 -17.51 0.07 -28.22
CA ALA A 124 -16.14 -0.34 -28.53
C ALA A 124 -15.94 -1.85 -28.26
N PHE A 125 -16.44 -2.35 -27.13
CA PHE A 125 -16.39 -3.77 -26.80
C PHE A 125 -17.12 -4.64 -27.84
N SER A 126 -18.39 -4.35 -28.13
CA SER A 126 -19.19 -5.14 -29.08
C SER A 126 -18.58 -5.15 -30.49
N ASN A 127 -17.97 -4.05 -30.92
CA ASN A 127 -17.34 -3.95 -32.24
C ASN A 127 -16.09 -4.83 -32.33
N VAL A 128 -15.21 -4.80 -31.33
CA VAL A 128 -14.04 -5.69 -31.25
C VAL A 128 -14.48 -7.15 -31.14
N TYR A 129 -15.44 -7.44 -30.26
CA TYR A 129 -16.00 -8.77 -30.05
C TYR A 129 -16.54 -9.37 -31.36
N ASN A 130 -17.35 -8.62 -32.09
CA ASN A 130 -17.94 -9.04 -33.35
C ASN A 130 -16.90 -9.27 -34.47
N ALA A 131 -15.84 -8.46 -34.51
CA ALA A 131 -14.73 -8.67 -35.44
C ALA A 131 -14.00 -9.99 -35.15
N LEU A 132 -13.68 -10.24 -33.87
CA LEU A 132 -13.05 -11.49 -33.43
C LEU A 132 -13.95 -12.71 -33.66
N LEU A 133 -15.25 -12.61 -33.40
CA LEU A 133 -16.20 -13.69 -33.61
C LEU A 133 -16.29 -14.09 -35.10
N LYS A 134 -16.23 -13.11 -36.01
CA LYS A 134 -16.19 -13.33 -37.47
C LYS A 134 -14.83 -13.81 -37.99
N GLY A 135 -13.80 -13.86 -37.13
CA GLY A 135 -12.43 -14.19 -37.53
C GLY A 135 -11.68 -13.06 -38.24
N ASP A 136 -12.18 -11.83 -38.20
CA ASP A 136 -11.51 -10.65 -38.78
C ASP A 136 -10.46 -10.09 -37.81
N THR A 137 -9.33 -10.80 -37.69
CA THR A 137 -8.23 -10.44 -36.78
C THR A 137 -7.56 -9.12 -37.17
N ALA A 138 -7.59 -8.75 -38.45
CA ALA A 138 -7.06 -7.47 -38.91
C ALA A 138 -7.90 -6.31 -38.40
N LYS A 139 -9.23 -6.39 -38.54
CA LYS A 139 -10.13 -5.38 -38.00
C LYS A 139 -10.10 -5.33 -36.47
N ALA A 140 -10.06 -6.49 -35.81
CA ALA A 140 -9.92 -6.54 -34.37
C ALA A 140 -8.63 -5.85 -33.88
N SER A 141 -7.50 -6.10 -34.55
CA SER A 141 -6.22 -5.45 -34.24
C SER A 141 -6.27 -3.93 -34.44
N GLU A 142 -6.91 -3.46 -35.51
CA GLU A 142 -7.13 -2.02 -35.77
C GLU A 142 -7.92 -1.38 -34.64
N LEU A 143 -9.07 -1.96 -34.28
CA LEU A 143 -9.95 -1.46 -33.23
C LEU A 143 -9.27 -1.48 -31.85
N LEU A 144 -8.51 -2.51 -31.52
CA LEU A 144 -7.78 -2.60 -30.25
C LEU A 144 -6.66 -1.55 -30.14
N SER A 145 -6.03 -1.18 -31.26
CA SER A 145 -4.96 -0.17 -31.26
C SER A 145 -5.44 1.25 -30.94
N ASP A 146 -6.72 1.52 -31.16
CA ASP A 146 -7.39 2.78 -30.80
C ASP A 146 -8.76 2.50 -30.16
N TYR A 147 -8.74 1.72 -29.08
CA TYR A 147 -9.95 1.23 -28.44
C TYR A 147 -10.91 2.34 -28.02
N ARG A 148 -10.38 3.51 -27.62
CA ARG A 148 -11.19 4.68 -27.23
C ARG A 148 -12.10 5.16 -28.36
N ASN A 149 -11.70 4.97 -29.62
CA ASN A 149 -12.45 5.37 -30.79
C ASN A 149 -13.06 4.17 -31.55
N ALA A 150 -12.99 2.96 -30.99
CA ALA A 150 -13.54 1.75 -31.60
C ALA A 150 -15.07 1.65 -31.53
N GLY A 151 -15.76 2.59 -30.86
CA GLY A 151 -17.21 2.65 -30.74
C GLY A 151 -17.66 3.56 -29.61
N ASP A 152 -18.94 3.45 -29.23
CA ASP A 152 -19.47 4.09 -28.03
C ASP A 152 -18.82 3.51 -26.76
N GLY A 153 -18.80 4.25 -25.66
CA GLY A 153 -18.19 3.79 -24.42
C GLY A 153 -18.91 2.58 -23.80
N ASP A 154 -18.13 1.66 -23.22
CA ASP A 154 -18.62 0.40 -22.62
C ASP A 154 -19.40 0.56 -21.30
N GLY A 155 -19.79 1.80 -20.96
CA GLY A 155 -20.49 2.16 -19.73
C GLY A 155 -19.64 2.10 -18.45
N THR A 156 -18.37 1.75 -18.55
CA THR A 156 -17.42 1.65 -17.42
C THR A 156 -15.99 1.94 -17.89
N ALA A 157 -15.16 2.57 -17.05
CA ALA A 157 -13.79 2.94 -17.38
C ALA A 157 -12.88 2.83 -16.14
N TRP A 158 -11.62 2.42 -16.34
CA TRP A 158 -10.65 2.15 -15.28
C TRP A 158 -9.28 2.71 -15.66
N HIS A 159 -8.51 3.16 -14.67
CA HIS A 159 -7.22 3.80 -14.90
C HIS A 159 -6.05 2.82 -15.12
N HIS A 160 -6.16 1.57 -14.61
CA HIS A 160 -5.08 0.58 -14.59
C HIS A 160 -5.44 -0.76 -15.23
N ARG A 161 -6.48 -0.79 -16.07
CA ARG A 161 -6.91 -2.03 -16.74
C ARG A 161 -7.29 -1.80 -18.19
N PRO A 162 -6.93 -2.75 -19.07
CA PRO A 162 -7.44 -2.74 -20.42
C PRO A 162 -8.90 -3.17 -20.41
N GLN A 163 -9.76 -2.28 -20.92
CA GLN A 163 -11.23 -2.45 -20.84
C GLN A 163 -11.70 -3.73 -21.53
N PHE A 164 -11.32 -3.92 -22.80
CA PHE A 164 -11.73 -5.08 -23.60
C PHE A 164 -11.39 -6.43 -22.96
N PRO A 165 -10.11 -6.76 -22.70
CA PRO A 165 -9.78 -8.07 -22.15
C PRO A 165 -10.32 -8.28 -20.73
N TYR A 166 -10.45 -7.23 -19.91
CA TYR A 166 -11.06 -7.40 -18.59
C TYR A 166 -12.54 -7.82 -18.71
N ILE A 167 -13.34 -7.10 -19.51
CA ILE A 167 -14.76 -7.42 -19.71
C ILE A 167 -14.93 -8.80 -20.38
N LEU A 168 -14.09 -9.13 -21.36
CA LEU A 168 -14.14 -10.45 -22.00
C LEU A 168 -13.84 -11.58 -21.00
N THR A 169 -12.92 -11.36 -20.05
CA THR A 169 -12.65 -12.32 -18.96
C THR A 169 -13.88 -12.51 -18.07
N LEU A 170 -14.61 -11.43 -17.75
CA LEU A 170 -15.86 -11.51 -16.98
C LEU A 170 -16.92 -12.35 -17.70
N GLU A 171 -17.04 -12.22 -19.02
CA GLU A 171 -17.96 -13.03 -19.82
C GLU A 171 -17.53 -14.50 -19.89
N CYS A 172 -16.23 -14.78 -20.03
CA CYS A 172 -15.69 -16.15 -19.94
C CYS A 172 -15.99 -16.80 -18.58
N PHE A 173 -15.80 -16.06 -17.50
CA PHE A 173 -16.14 -16.52 -16.16
C PHE A 173 -17.65 -16.75 -16.01
N SER A 174 -18.49 -15.82 -16.49
CA SER A 174 -19.96 -15.95 -16.41
C SER A 174 -20.45 -17.21 -17.14
N ALA A 175 -19.95 -17.49 -18.35
CA ALA A 175 -20.34 -18.68 -19.11
C ALA A 175 -19.95 -19.98 -18.38
N LEU A 176 -18.82 -20.00 -17.69
CA LEU A 176 -18.36 -21.12 -16.88
C LEU A 176 -19.21 -21.33 -15.62
N ILE A 177 -19.53 -20.25 -14.92
CA ILE A 177 -20.43 -20.32 -13.75
C ILE A 177 -21.82 -20.79 -14.16
N GLU A 178 -22.35 -20.35 -15.29
CA GLU A 178 -23.68 -20.71 -15.79
C GLU A 178 -23.74 -22.05 -16.52
N ASP A 179 -22.58 -22.68 -16.77
CA ASP A 179 -22.46 -23.88 -17.63
C ASP A 179 -23.09 -23.66 -19.03
N ASP A 180 -22.94 -22.44 -19.58
CA ASP A 180 -23.49 -22.06 -20.87
C ASP A 180 -22.60 -22.56 -22.00
N ALA A 181 -22.89 -23.77 -22.48
CA ALA A 181 -22.13 -24.42 -23.54
C ALA A 181 -22.22 -23.73 -24.90
N GLU A 182 -23.29 -22.96 -25.19
CA GLU A 182 -23.41 -22.24 -26.46
C GLU A 182 -22.51 -21.00 -26.43
N LYS A 183 -22.64 -20.19 -25.38
CA LYS A 183 -21.78 -19.02 -25.16
C LYS A 183 -20.31 -19.42 -25.00
N GLY A 184 -20.03 -20.52 -24.29
CA GLY A 184 -18.68 -21.04 -24.12
C GLY A 184 -17.96 -21.35 -25.43
N LYS A 185 -18.65 -21.94 -26.41
CA LYS A 185 -18.11 -22.20 -27.76
C LYS A 185 -17.89 -20.92 -28.56
N GLU A 186 -18.81 -19.97 -28.45
CA GLU A 186 -18.68 -18.63 -29.06
C GLU A 186 -17.44 -17.92 -28.53
N LEU A 187 -17.25 -17.92 -27.21
CA LEU A 187 -16.10 -17.33 -26.54
C LEU A 187 -14.80 -18.04 -26.89
N ALA A 188 -14.79 -19.37 -27.00
CA ALA A 188 -13.62 -20.12 -27.46
C ALA A 188 -13.14 -19.64 -28.84
N ILE A 189 -14.05 -19.32 -29.77
CA ILE A 189 -13.71 -18.73 -31.08
C ILE A 189 -13.10 -17.33 -30.90
N VAL A 190 -13.76 -16.46 -30.13
CA VAL A 190 -13.31 -15.09 -29.88
C VAL A 190 -11.92 -15.05 -29.24
N VAL A 191 -11.70 -15.84 -28.18
CA VAL A 191 -10.44 -15.96 -27.45
C VAL A 191 -9.34 -16.53 -28.36
N THR A 192 -9.64 -17.52 -29.20
CA THR A 192 -8.66 -18.04 -30.18
C THR A 192 -8.25 -16.98 -31.20
N ASN A 193 -9.20 -16.20 -31.72
CA ASN A 193 -8.89 -15.16 -32.68
C ASN A 193 -8.15 -13.98 -32.03
N LEU A 194 -8.42 -13.71 -30.75
CA LEU A 194 -7.64 -12.76 -29.95
C LEU A 194 -6.20 -13.25 -29.77
N ALA A 195 -6.00 -14.55 -29.54
CA ALA A 195 -4.68 -15.16 -29.48
C ALA A 195 -3.87 -14.87 -30.76
N LYS A 196 -4.49 -14.97 -31.94
CA LYS A 196 -3.83 -14.66 -33.22
C LYS A 196 -3.41 -13.19 -33.32
N VAL A 197 -4.24 -12.26 -32.84
CA VAL A 197 -3.88 -10.83 -32.75
C VAL A 197 -2.68 -10.64 -31.83
N TYR A 198 -2.71 -11.24 -30.63
CA TYR A 198 -1.63 -11.16 -29.66
C TYR A 198 -0.32 -11.80 -30.14
N GLN A 199 -0.39 -12.93 -30.84
CA GLN A 199 0.80 -13.50 -31.50
C GLN A 199 1.40 -12.51 -32.50
N GLY A 200 0.57 -11.87 -33.33
CA GLY A 200 1.02 -10.85 -34.28
C GLY A 200 1.72 -9.68 -33.59
N ASN A 201 1.26 -9.27 -32.41
CA ASN A 201 1.92 -8.25 -31.60
C ASN A 201 3.28 -8.72 -31.08
N LEU A 202 3.36 -9.94 -30.53
CA LEU A 202 4.61 -10.52 -30.03
C LEU A 202 5.65 -10.67 -31.15
N ASP A 203 5.23 -11.15 -32.32
CA ASP A 203 6.12 -11.31 -33.48
C ASP A 203 6.67 -9.96 -33.96
N GLN A 204 5.84 -8.90 -33.97
CA GLN A 204 6.28 -7.55 -34.29
C GLN A 204 7.29 -7.00 -33.28
N MET A 205 7.06 -7.25 -31.99
CA MET A 205 8.01 -6.87 -30.93
C MET A 205 9.34 -7.58 -31.12
N ASP A 206 9.34 -8.91 -31.24
CA ASP A 206 10.55 -9.72 -31.43
C ASP A 206 11.32 -9.29 -32.69
N ALA A 207 10.62 -8.96 -33.78
CA ALA A 207 11.23 -8.42 -34.99
C ALA A 207 11.85 -7.04 -34.80
N ALA A 208 11.24 -6.16 -33.98
CA ALA A 208 11.78 -4.85 -33.64
C ALA A 208 13.06 -4.99 -32.79
N PHE A 209 13.05 -5.89 -31.80
CA PHE A 209 14.22 -6.19 -30.95
C PHE A 209 15.43 -6.65 -31.75
N ARG A 210 15.24 -7.62 -32.66
CA ARG A 210 16.33 -8.18 -33.47
C ARG A 210 16.99 -7.16 -34.40
N LYS A 211 16.31 -6.06 -34.73
CA LYS A 211 16.82 -5.00 -35.62
C LYS A 211 17.72 -3.98 -34.89
N GLN A 212 18.00 -4.15 -33.60
CA GLN A 212 18.85 -3.25 -32.79
C GLN A 212 18.53 -1.75 -32.96
N LYS A 213 17.26 -1.39 -33.21
CA LYS A 213 16.87 0.01 -33.15
C LYS A 213 17.10 0.49 -31.71
N ARG A 214 18.13 1.31 -31.51
CA ARG A 214 18.39 1.99 -30.24
C ARG A 214 17.13 2.76 -29.86
N ALA A 215 16.89 2.90 -28.56
CA ALA A 215 15.67 3.46 -27.95
C ALA A 215 15.32 4.91 -28.37
N ASP A 216 16.10 5.49 -29.28
CA ASP A 216 16.05 6.84 -29.83
C ASP A 216 14.72 7.14 -30.56
N ASP A 217 14.02 6.13 -31.10
CA ASP A 217 12.78 6.25 -31.89
C ASP A 217 11.48 6.15 -31.06
N LEU A 218 11.58 6.05 -29.73
CA LEU A 218 10.48 5.51 -28.90
C LEU A 218 9.86 6.58 -28.03
N GLU A 219 8.74 7.13 -28.51
CA GLU A 219 7.91 8.04 -27.72
C GLU A 219 7.26 7.27 -26.56
N ALA A 220 7.73 7.54 -25.34
CA ALA A 220 6.98 7.20 -24.14
C ALA A 220 5.62 7.91 -24.21
N THR A 221 4.53 7.15 -24.24
CA THR A 221 3.19 7.73 -24.18
C THR A 221 2.91 8.19 -22.76
N ALA A 222 2.33 9.40 -22.62
CA ALA A 222 1.87 9.94 -21.34
C ALA A 222 0.62 9.21 -20.77
N ASP A 223 0.17 8.14 -21.41
CA ASP A 223 -1.04 7.40 -21.06
C ASP A 223 -0.69 5.95 -20.69
N ALA A 224 -1.03 5.56 -19.46
CA ALA A 224 -0.86 4.20 -18.93
C ALA A 224 -1.77 3.15 -19.62
N ASN A 225 -2.67 3.57 -20.51
CA ASN A 225 -3.61 2.69 -21.21
C ASN A 225 -3.37 2.58 -22.73
N ALA A 226 -2.33 3.21 -23.28
CA ALA A 226 -2.03 3.14 -24.71
C ALA A 226 -0.97 2.06 -25.03
N MET A 227 -1.28 1.15 -25.96
CA MET A 227 -0.34 0.16 -26.48
C MET A 227 0.44 0.73 -27.67
N LYS A 228 1.75 1.00 -27.54
CA LYS A 228 2.68 1.05 -28.67
C LYS A 228 3.80 0.05 -28.45
N ALA A 229 3.96 -0.88 -29.40
CA ALA A 229 4.73 -2.12 -29.27
C ALA A 229 6.22 -1.98 -29.61
N HIS A 230 6.82 -0.79 -29.54
CA HIS A 230 8.14 -0.57 -30.10
C HIS A 230 9.13 -0.13 -29.02
N GLY A 231 9.93 -1.11 -28.56
CA GLY A 231 11.31 -1.04 -28.07
C GLY A 231 11.55 -0.81 -26.57
N GLU A 232 11.84 -1.86 -25.83
CA GLU A 232 12.40 -1.73 -24.47
C GLU A 232 13.25 -2.95 -24.11
N LEU A 233 14.53 -2.75 -23.74
CA LEU A 233 15.48 -3.83 -23.46
C LEU A 233 15.01 -4.78 -22.34
N ASN A 234 15.43 -6.05 -22.42
CA ASN A 234 15.18 -7.11 -21.45
C ASN A 234 15.65 -6.71 -20.05
N SER A 235 14.72 -6.18 -19.28
CA SER A 235 14.94 -5.80 -17.90
C SER A 235 13.54 -5.84 -17.21
N ASP A 236 13.44 -6.01 -15.87
CA ASP A 236 12.19 -6.14 -15.04
C ASP A 236 10.85 -5.59 -15.61
N VAL A 237 9.70 -6.31 -15.47
CA VAL A 237 8.33 -6.08 -16.06
C VAL A 237 7.96 -4.71 -16.59
N TRP A 238 8.29 -3.63 -15.87
CA TRP A 238 8.13 -2.26 -16.37
C TRP A 238 9.00 -1.92 -17.59
N ARG A 239 9.93 -2.80 -17.96
CA ARG A 239 10.88 -2.64 -19.06
C ARG A 239 10.60 -3.63 -20.20
N SER A 240 9.46 -4.34 -20.18
CA SER A 240 8.93 -4.98 -21.38
C SER A 240 7.50 -4.49 -21.66
N GLY A 241 7.34 -3.60 -22.64
CA GLY A 241 6.06 -3.33 -23.30
C GLY A 241 5.32 -4.58 -23.83
N ARG A 242 5.91 -5.77 -23.66
CA ARG A 242 5.33 -7.08 -23.95
C ARG A 242 4.04 -7.33 -23.16
N ARG A 243 3.89 -6.79 -21.94
CA ARG A 243 2.62 -6.89 -21.18
C ARG A 243 1.44 -6.35 -21.98
N SER A 244 1.63 -5.24 -22.68
CA SER A 244 0.63 -4.68 -23.57
C SER A 244 0.29 -5.62 -24.72
N ALA A 245 1.26 -6.35 -25.29
CA ALA A 245 1.05 -7.20 -26.47
C ALA A 245 -0.04 -8.27 -26.30
N ILE A 246 -0.28 -8.71 -25.06
CA ILE A 246 -1.30 -9.72 -24.71
C ILE A 246 -2.49 -9.13 -23.92
N GLY A 247 -2.74 -7.82 -24.02
CA GLY A 247 -3.85 -7.18 -23.31
C GLY A 247 -3.67 -7.14 -21.79
N GLN A 248 -2.42 -7.05 -21.32
CA GLN A 248 -1.99 -7.08 -19.92
C GLN A 248 -2.27 -8.39 -19.17
N GLU A 249 -1.31 -8.79 -18.34
CA GLU A 249 -1.47 -9.92 -17.41
C GLU A 249 -2.49 -9.60 -16.30
N PRO A 250 -3.23 -10.60 -15.79
CA PRO A 250 -3.25 -12.01 -16.20
C PRO A 250 -4.45 -12.38 -17.11
N TRP A 251 -5.10 -11.40 -17.74
CA TRP A 251 -6.45 -11.56 -18.30
C TRP A 251 -6.56 -12.65 -19.38
N PHE A 252 -5.63 -12.67 -20.35
CA PHE A 252 -5.66 -13.67 -21.42
C PHE A 252 -5.46 -15.11 -20.92
N ALA A 253 -4.64 -15.29 -19.88
CA ALA A 253 -4.45 -16.58 -19.23
C ALA A 253 -5.73 -17.08 -18.55
N LEU A 254 -6.46 -16.19 -17.86
CA LEU A 254 -7.75 -16.53 -17.27
C LEU A 254 -8.82 -16.83 -18.32
N MET A 255 -8.84 -16.13 -19.45
CA MET A 255 -9.74 -16.46 -20.56
C MET A 255 -9.49 -17.86 -21.10
N TYR A 256 -8.22 -18.22 -21.33
CA TYR A 256 -7.86 -19.58 -21.76
C TYR A 256 -8.31 -20.60 -20.72
N ASP A 257 -8.01 -20.36 -19.43
CA ASP A 257 -8.38 -21.25 -18.33
C ASP A 257 -9.89 -21.49 -18.25
N TYR A 258 -10.71 -20.44 -18.39
CA TYR A 258 -12.16 -20.55 -18.26
C TYR A 258 -12.87 -21.06 -19.51
N THR A 259 -12.25 -20.97 -20.69
CA THR A 259 -12.87 -21.41 -21.96
C THR A 259 -12.31 -22.72 -22.51
N TYR A 260 -11.26 -23.25 -21.89
CA TYR A 260 -10.51 -24.43 -22.35
C TYR A 260 -11.39 -25.62 -22.75
N ASN A 261 -12.42 -25.93 -21.94
CA ASN A 261 -13.29 -27.09 -22.11
C ASN A 261 -14.22 -26.99 -23.34
N TRP A 262 -14.39 -25.80 -23.92
CA TRP A 262 -15.16 -25.59 -25.15
C TRP A 262 -14.28 -25.38 -26.39
N MET A 263 -12.96 -25.30 -26.21
CA MET A 263 -12.01 -25.19 -27.31
C MET A 263 -11.77 -26.54 -27.99
N THR A 264 -11.57 -26.53 -29.30
CA THR A 264 -10.97 -27.66 -30.01
C THR A 264 -9.48 -27.77 -29.70
N SER A 265 -8.86 -28.92 -29.97
CA SER A 265 -7.41 -29.09 -29.77
C SER A 265 -6.56 -28.08 -30.57
N GLU A 266 -7.03 -27.64 -31.74
CA GLU A 266 -6.37 -26.59 -32.53
C GLU A 266 -6.47 -25.21 -31.87
N GLN A 267 -7.64 -24.88 -31.32
CA GLN A 267 -7.87 -23.65 -30.55
C GLN A 267 -6.99 -23.64 -29.30
N GLN A 268 -6.96 -24.75 -28.55
CA GLN A 268 -6.10 -24.91 -27.37
C GLN A 268 -4.62 -24.72 -27.72
N ALA A 269 -4.14 -25.38 -28.78
CA ALA A 269 -2.75 -25.24 -29.23
C ALA A 269 -2.40 -23.80 -29.65
N THR A 270 -3.35 -23.10 -30.29
CA THR A 270 -3.18 -21.69 -30.69
C THR A 270 -3.00 -20.80 -29.46
N CYS A 271 -3.91 -20.88 -28.48
CA CYS A 271 -3.82 -20.08 -27.25
C CYS A 271 -2.58 -20.42 -26.42
N ARG A 272 -2.29 -21.71 -26.23
CA ARG A 272 -1.10 -22.20 -25.50
C ARG A 272 0.19 -21.64 -26.09
N LYS A 273 0.32 -21.64 -27.42
CA LYS A 273 1.50 -21.09 -28.10
C LYS A 273 1.74 -19.62 -27.72
N VAL A 274 0.70 -18.80 -27.72
CA VAL A 274 0.80 -17.37 -27.40
C VAL A 274 1.23 -17.16 -25.95
N ILE A 275 0.62 -17.90 -25.01
CA ILE A 275 0.99 -17.85 -23.59
C ILE A 275 2.45 -18.24 -23.40
N ASN A 276 2.88 -19.35 -24.02
CA ASN A 276 4.26 -19.84 -23.90
C ASN A 276 5.28 -18.92 -24.56
N ASP A 277 4.98 -18.34 -25.72
CA ASP A 277 5.88 -17.36 -26.37
C ASP A 277 5.98 -16.06 -25.56
N TYR A 278 4.91 -15.68 -24.86
CA TYR A 278 4.89 -14.52 -23.98
C TYR A 278 5.79 -14.70 -22.76
N ILE A 279 5.64 -15.83 -22.04
CA ILE A 279 6.37 -16.07 -20.78
C ILE A 279 7.84 -16.46 -21.00
N ARG A 280 8.19 -17.01 -22.17
CA ARG A 280 9.55 -17.48 -22.46
C ARG A 280 10.58 -16.37 -22.25
N SER A 281 11.64 -16.69 -21.51
CA SER A 281 12.76 -15.80 -21.22
C SER A 281 12.33 -14.46 -20.60
N LYS A 282 11.27 -14.47 -19.78
CA LYS A 282 10.72 -13.28 -19.13
C LYS A 282 10.92 -13.35 -17.61
N THR A 283 11.27 -12.21 -17.01
CA THR A 283 11.36 -12.04 -15.55
C THR A 283 10.36 -10.99 -15.07
N THR A 284 10.26 -10.79 -13.74
CA THR A 284 9.31 -9.84 -13.14
C THR A 284 9.96 -8.73 -12.32
N MET A 285 9.23 -7.67 -11.95
CA MET A 285 9.79 -6.59 -11.14
C MET A 285 10.43 -7.13 -9.84
N GLY A 286 11.66 -6.73 -9.55
CA GLY A 286 12.43 -7.24 -8.42
C GLY A 286 13.39 -8.37 -8.75
N SER A 287 13.39 -8.89 -9.97
CA SER A 287 14.23 -10.03 -10.34
C SER A 287 15.73 -9.73 -10.25
N HIS A 288 16.11 -8.48 -10.52
CA HIS A 288 17.51 -8.05 -10.43
C HIS A 288 17.90 -7.53 -9.04
N MET A 289 16.97 -7.40 -8.09
CA MET A 289 17.23 -6.83 -6.77
C MET A 289 17.44 -7.91 -5.72
N PRO A 290 18.28 -7.69 -4.67
CA PRO A 290 18.41 -8.56 -3.52
C PRO A 290 17.07 -8.94 -2.90
N HIS A 291 16.98 -10.10 -2.24
CA HIS A 291 15.70 -10.62 -1.74
C HIS A 291 15.01 -9.64 -0.77
N HIS A 292 15.76 -9.08 0.19
CA HIS A 292 15.21 -8.14 1.16
C HIS A 292 14.81 -6.76 0.60
N PHE A 293 15.20 -6.44 -0.63
CA PHE A 293 14.77 -5.22 -1.32
C PHE A 293 13.39 -5.35 -1.97
N ARG A 294 12.85 -6.57 -2.04
CA ARG A 294 11.59 -6.86 -2.73
C ARG A 294 10.39 -6.61 -1.81
N ASN A 295 10.25 -5.41 -1.24
CA ASN A 295 9.32 -5.12 -0.13
C ASN A 295 8.34 -3.94 -0.37
N TRP A 296 8.06 -3.59 -1.64
CA TRP A 296 7.07 -2.57 -2.02
C TRP A 296 5.98 -3.11 -2.94
N ASN A 297 4.93 -2.32 -3.17
CA ASN A 297 3.76 -2.69 -3.95
C ASN A 297 4.06 -3.15 -5.40
N TRP A 298 5.00 -2.53 -6.12
CA TRP A 298 5.37 -2.95 -7.49
C TRP A 298 6.01 -4.35 -7.61
N ILE A 299 6.58 -4.91 -6.55
CA ILE A 299 7.01 -6.32 -6.53
C ILE A 299 5.78 -7.22 -6.66
N ALA A 300 4.75 -6.87 -5.90
CA ALA A 300 3.46 -7.53 -5.87
C ALA A 300 2.72 -7.39 -7.21
N VAL A 301 2.78 -6.21 -7.86
CA VAL A 301 2.19 -5.98 -9.20
C VAL A 301 2.76 -6.95 -10.24
N GLY A 302 4.01 -7.36 -10.08
CA GLY A 302 4.69 -8.33 -10.93
C GLY A 302 4.11 -9.75 -10.93
N ALA A 303 3.16 -10.05 -10.03
CA ALA A 303 2.55 -11.37 -9.87
C ALA A 303 1.71 -11.85 -11.07
N GLY A 304 1.32 -10.95 -11.97
CA GLY A 304 0.57 -11.33 -13.18
C GLY A 304 1.31 -12.34 -14.07
N LEU A 305 2.64 -12.30 -14.09
CA LEU A 305 3.47 -13.26 -14.83
C LEU A 305 3.34 -14.67 -14.26
N LEU A 306 3.30 -14.80 -12.93
CA LEU A 306 3.10 -16.07 -12.25
C LEU A 306 1.80 -16.72 -12.72
N LEU A 307 0.69 -16.00 -12.60
CA LEU A 307 -0.63 -16.49 -13.03
C LEU A 307 -0.68 -16.85 -14.51
N THR A 308 0.03 -16.08 -15.35
CA THR A 308 0.09 -16.33 -16.79
C THR A 308 0.86 -17.61 -17.11
N ALA A 309 1.97 -17.88 -16.42
CA ALA A 309 2.74 -19.11 -16.57
C ALA A 309 1.96 -20.35 -16.12
N LEU A 310 1.09 -20.20 -15.12
CA LEU A 310 0.28 -21.30 -14.59
C LEU A 310 -0.84 -21.77 -15.53
N ALA A 311 -1.24 -20.94 -16.49
CA ALA A 311 -2.26 -21.30 -17.47
C ALA A 311 -1.85 -22.50 -18.34
N THR A 312 -0.56 -22.74 -18.53
CA THR A 312 -0.03 -23.84 -19.35
C THR A 312 0.94 -24.73 -18.57
N GLU A 313 0.92 -24.70 -17.24
CA GLU A 313 1.83 -25.46 -16.39
C GLU A 313 1.79 -26.96 -16.69
N GLY A 314 2.96 -27.55 -16.97
CA GLY A 314 3.07 -28.96 -17.34
C GLY A 314 2.55 -29.28 -18.76
N GLU A 315 2.08 -28.29 -19.52
CA GLU A 315 1.74 -28.45 -20.93
C GLU A 315 2.95 -28.21 -21.85
N GLU A 316 2.84 -28.71 -23.08
CA GLU A 316 3.85 -28.53 -24.11
C GLU A 316 4.26 -27.06 -24.30
N GLY A 317 5.57 -26.81 -24.19
CA GLY A 317 6.20 -25.50 -24.44
C GLY A 317 6.21 -24.54 -23.25
N ASN A 318 5.64 -24.91 -22.11
CA ASN A 318 5.73 -24.13 -20.87
C ASN A 318 7.17 -24.11 -20.33
N ASP A 319 7.59 -22.97 -19.75
CA ASP A 319 8.88 -22.84 -19.08
C ASP A 319 8.66 -22.85 -17.55
N PRO A 320 8.94 -23.97 -16.86
CA PRO A 320 8.65 -24.10 -15.44
C PRO A 320 9.50 -23.16 -14.56
N ARG A 321 10.63 -22.66 -15.07
CA ARG A 321 11.49 -21.71 -14.34
C ARG A 321 10.76 -20.41 -14.03
N ILE A 322 9.79 -20.02 -14.85
CA ILE A 322 9.01 -18.79 -14.65
C ILE A 322 8.19 -18.86 -13.37
N TYR A 323 7.53 -20.00 -13.11
CA TYR A 323 6.77 -20.19 -11.88
C TYR A 323 7.69 -20.15 -10.66
N GLU A 324 8.78 -20.93 -10.67
CA GLU A 324 9.72 -20.98 -9.55
C GLU A 324 10.30 -19.60 -9.21
N HIS A 325 10.77 -18.87 -10.22
CA HIS A 325 11.33 -17.53 -10.02
C HIS A 325 10.30 -16.51 -9.53
N THR A 326 9.09 -16.50 -10.09
CA THR A 326 8.05 -15.56 -9.66
C THR A 326 7.48 -15.91 -8.28
N LYS A 327 7.40 -17.21 -7.95
CA LYS A 327 7.06 -17.71 -6.61
C LYS A 327 8.04 -17.16 -5.57
N ASP A 328 9.35 -17.21 -5.83
CA ASP A 328 10.35 -16.67 -4.92
C ASP A 328 10.17 -15.16 -4.71
N ILE A 329 9.91 -14.40 -5.77
CA ILE A 329 9.67 -12.95 -5.67
C ILE A 329 8.42 -12.62 -4.85
N GLN A 330 7.32 -13.35 -5.05
CA GLN A 330 6.11 -13.15 -4.25
C GLN A 330 6.31 -13.60 -2.79
N THR A 331 7.15 -14.60 -2.57
CA THR A 331 7.54 -15.05 -1.22
C THR A 331 8.33 -13.97 -0.50
N ASP A 332 9.30 -13.34 -1.18
CA ASP A 332 10.09 -12.25 -0.62
C ASP A 332 9.24 -11.03 -0.27
N TYR A 333 8.24 -10.70 -1.11
CA TYR A 333 7.34 -9.58 -0.86
C TYR A 333 6.66 -9.66 0.51
N VAL A 334 6.21 -10.86 0.86
CA VAL A 334 5.57 -11.13 2.15
C VAL A 334 6.58 -11.21 3.26
N LYS A 335 7.69 -11.90 2.99
CA LYS A 335 8.76 -12.14 3.97
C LYS A 335 9.38 -10.83 4.46
N TYR A 336 9.57 -9.84 3.58
CA TYR A 336 10.27 -8.60 3.88
C TYR A 336 9.36 -7.35 3.91
N GLY A 337 8.14 -7.44 3.37
CA GLY A 337 7.18 -6.33 3.29
C GLY A 337 6.40 -6.06 4.57
N TRP A 338 6.39 -7.00 5.51
CA TRP A 338 5.69 -6.93 6.79
C TRP A 338 6.67 -7.11 7.96
N SER A 339 6.48 -6.33 9.02
CA SER A 339 7.14 -6.56 10.31
C SER A 339 6.59 -7.80 11.00
N GLN A 340 7.27 -8.28 12.04
CA GLN A 340 6.78 -9.38 12.88
C GLN A 340 5.40 -9.09 13.51
N GLU A 341 5.12 -7.83 13.85
CA GLU A 341 3.83 -7.38 14.38
C GLU A 341 2.76 -7.16 13.28
N GLY A 342 3.15 -7.25 12.01
CA GLY A 342 2.24 -7.26 10.88
C GLY A 342 1.96 -5.90 10.25
N SER A 343 2.64 -4.83 10.66
CA SER A 343 2.59 -3.58 9.90
C SER A 343 3.40 -3.70 8.62
N SER A 344 2.83 -3.24 7.51
CA SER A 344 3.57 -3.20 6.24
C SER A 344 4.54 -2.02 6.20
N ARG A 345 5.54 -2.06 5.32
CA ARG A 345 6.46 -0.91 5.09
C ARG A 345 5.78 0.30 4.44
N GLU A 346 4.62 0.11 3.82
CA GLU A 346 3.77 1.17 3.29
C GLU A 346 2.53 1.37 4.18
N ALA A 347 1.75 2.43 3.94
CA ALA A 347 0.44 2.56 4.59
C ALA A 347 -0.53 1.49 4.07
N ILE A 348 -1.57 1.17 4.85
CA ILE A 348 -2.53 0.10 4.53
C ILE A 348 -2.99 0.21 3.08
N GLY A 349 -3.50 1.37 2.67
CA GLY A 349 -4.06 1.56 1.33
C GLY A 349 -3.11 1.26 0.17
N TYR A 350 -1.84 1.68 0.24
CA TYR A 350 -0.86 1.42 -0.83
C TYR A 350 -0.31 0.00 -0.81
N THR A 351 -0.18 -0.61 0.37
CA THR A 351 0.07 -2.06 0.46
C THR A 351 -1.02 -2.84 -0.28
N GLN A 352 -2.29 -2.44 -0.10
CA GLN A 352 -3.39 -3.08 -0.82
C GLN A 352 -3.32 -2.90 -2.33
N PHE A 353 -2.74 -1.79 -2.81
CA PHE A 353 -2.55 -1.60 -4.25
C PHE A 353 -1.72 -2.73 -4.84
N GLY A 354 -0.60 -3.11 -4.23
CA GLY A 354 0.21 -4.24 -4.71
C GLY A 354 -0.53 -5.59 -4.58
N LEU A 355 -1.17 -5.81 -3.43
CA LEU A 355 -1.87 -7.06 -3.11
C LEU A 355 -3.00 -7.40 -4.07
N ILE A 356 -3.56 -6.42 -4.77
CA ILE A 356 -4.51 -6.62 -5.87
C ILE A 356 -4.03 -7.68 -6.90
N TRP A 357 -2.74 -7.69 -7.22
CA TRP A 357 -2.16 -8.63 -8.18
C TRP A 357 -1.57 -9.87 -7.50
N SER A 358 -0.98 -9.65 -6.32
CA SER A 358 -0.24 -10.68 -5.59
C SER A 358 -1.15 -11.72 -4.95
N GLN A 359 -2.30 -11.31 -4.43
CA GLN A 359 -3.19 -12.22 -3.69
C GLN A 359 -3.75 -13.38 -4.55
N PRO A 360 -4.26 -13.17 -5.77
CA PRO A 360 -4.62 -14.28 -6.64
C PRO A 360 -3.42 -15.20 -6.95
N ALA A 361 -2.19 -14.66 -7.05
CA ALA A 361 -1.00 -15.48 -7.22
C ALA A 361 -0.68 -16.31 -5.97
N MET A 362 -0.89 -15.79 -4.77
CA MET A 362 -0.72 -16.54 -3.52
C MET A 362 -1.75 -17.63 -3.33
N VAL A 363 -2.99 -17.42 -3.77
CA VAL A 363 -3.99 -18.50 -3.88
C VAL A 363 -3.46 -19.60 -4.81
N ALA A 364 -2.97 -19.22 -6.00
CA ALA A 364 -2.44 -20.16 -6.97
C ALA A 364 -1.18 -20.91 -6.47
N MET A 365 -0.35 -20.26 -5.66
CA MET A 365 0.81 -20.86 -4.97
C MET A 365 0.38 -21.85 -3.88
N ALA A 366 -0.61 -21.50 -3.06
CA ALA A 366 -1.13 -22.38 -2.00
C ALA A 366 -1.70 -23.68 -2.58
N ARG A 367 -2.43 -23.58 -3.71
CA ARG A 367 -2.95 -24.73 -4.48
C ARG A 367 -1.87 -25.68 -5.01
N ARG A 368 -0.61 -25.26 -4.99
CA ARG A 368 0.59 -26.01 -5.42
C ARG A 368 1.51 -26.37 -4.25
N GLY A 369 1.02 -26.25 -3.02
CA GLY A 369 1.75 -26.62 -1.80
C GLY A 369 2.66 -25.53 -1.23
N HIS A 370 2.72 -24.34 -1.84
CA HIS A 370 3.45 -23.20 -1.27
C HIS A 370 2.47 -22.23 -0.59
N ASN A 371 2.08 -22.57 0.64
CA ASN A 371 1.09 -21.83 1.40
C ASN A 371 1.76 -20.89 2.43
N MET A 372 1.53 -19.58 2.27
CA MET A 372 2.07 -18.53 3.15
C MET A 372 0.98 -17.86 4.01
N TRP A 373 -0.27 -18.28 3.89
CA TRP A 373 -1.41 -17.65 4.58
C TRP A 373 -1.42 -17.90 6.09
N ASN A 374 -0.64 -18.89 6.54
CA ASN A 374 -0.39 -19.19 7.95
C ASN A 374 0.96 -18.66 8.46
N TRP A 375 1.63 -17.78 7.72
CA TRP A 375 2.78 -17.07 8.25
C TRP A 375 2.32 -16.06 9.29
N GLN A 376 2.90 -16.14 10.49
CA GLN A 376 2.41 -15.43 11.66
C GLN A 376 2.40 -13.91 11.47
N HIS A 377 3.46 -13.35 10.89
CA HIS A 377 3.58 -11.91 10.64
C HIS A 377 2.59 -11.42 9.58
N TRP A 378 2.27 -12.25 8.58
CA TRP A 378 1.16 -11.95 7.68
C TRP A 378 -0.16 -11.98 8.43
N TYR A 379 -0.49 -13.06 9.14
CA TYR A 379 -1.71 -13.11 9.93
C TYR A 379 -1.84 -11.93 10.92
N ASN A 380 -0.74 -11.52 11.56
CA ASN A 380 -0.68 -10.36 12.45
C ASN A 380 -1.07 -9.04 11.76
N SER A 381 -0.97 -8.92 10.43
CA SER A 381 -1.48 -7.74 9.73
C SER A 381 -2.97 -7.48 9.98
N TYR A 382 -3.76 -8.50 10.30
CA TYR A 382 -5.16 -8.32 10.69
C TYR A 382 -5.34 -7.74 12.09
N LYS A 383 -4.38 -7.99 13.00
CA LYS A 383 -4.34 -7.27 14.28
C LYS A 383 -4.07 -5.79 13.99
N TRP A 384 -3.04 -5.48 13.20
CA TRP A 384 -2.77 -4.10 12.80
C TRP A 384 -4.00 -3.44 12.15
N TYR A 385 -4.66 -4.09 11.19
CA TYR A 385 -5.89 -3.56 10.58
C TYR A 385 -7.01 -3.32 11.59
N ALA A 386 -7.23 -4.23 12.54
CA ALA A 386 -8.24 -4.06 13.58
C ALA A 386 -7.89 -2.88 14.52
N HIS A 387 -6.61 -2.71 14.84
CA HIS A 387 -6.13 -1.56 15.60
C HIS A 387 -6.18 -0.25 14.79
N SER A 388 -6.06 -0.30 13.46
CA SER A 388 -6.17 0.86 12.59
C SER A 388 -7.61 1.27 12.28
N ALA A 389 -8.60 0.41 12.52
CA ALA A 389 -10.02 0.72 12.38
C ALA A 389 -10.41 1.83 13.38
N GLN A 390 -11.13 2.83 12.89
CA GLN A 390 -11.58 4.00 13.65
C GLN A 390 -13.03 3.82 14.12
N PRO A 391 -13.50 4.57 15.14
CA PRO A 391 -14.89 4.55 15.62
C PRO A 391 -15.98 4.75 14.56
N GLU A 392 -15.64 5.38 13.45
CA GLU A 392 -16.51 5.53 12.28
C GLU A 392 -16.44 4.24 11.42
N PRO A 393 -17.56 3.52 11.19
CA PRO A 393 -17.55 2.28 10.43
C PRO A 393 -16.91 2.44 9.04
N GLY A 394 -15.99 1.53 8.71
CA GLY A 394 -15.27 1.51 7.44
C GLY A 394 -14.17 2.56 7.31
N ARG A 395 -13.83 3.28 8.39
CA ARG A 395 -12.74 4.24 8.39
C ARG A 395 -11.50 3.60 9.01
N PHE A 396 -10.38 3.73 8.31
CA PHE A 396 -9.07 3.27 8.75
C PHE A 396 -8.07 4.41 8.72
N ILE A 397 -7.10 4.37 9.63
CA ILE A 397 -5.95 5.27 9.63
C ILE A 397 -4.67 4.45 9.83
N SER A 398 -3.70 4.76 8.98
CA SER A 398 -2.28 4.42 9.04
C SER A 398 -1.49 5.56 8.39
N HIS A 399 -0.18 5.70 8.60
CA HIS A 399 0.58 6.80 7.99
C HIS A 399 1.33 6.38 6.71
N GLY A 400 1.43 7.33 5.76
CA GLY A 400 1.96 7.15 4.40
C GLY A 400 0.90 7.26 3.30
N ASP A 401 1.28 7.01 2.04
CA ASP A 401 0.34 7.13 0.92
C ASP A 401 -0.85 6.17 1.10
N GLY A 402 -2.08 6.66 0.93
CA GLY A 402 -3.29 5.85 1.10
C GLY A 402 -3.62 5.52 2.56
N GLY A 403 -2.99 6.20 3.52
CA GLY A 403 -3.15 5.97 4.95
C GLY A 403 -4.57 6.04 5.50
N HIS A 404 -5.46 6.76 4.84
CA HIS A 404 -6.89 6.88 5.21
C HIS A 404 -7.79 5.77 4.63
N SER A 405 -7.21 4.74 4.00
CA SER A 405 -7.93 3.63 3.38
C SER A 405 -7.68 2.32 4.12
N GLY A 406 -8.69 1.46 4.16
CA GLY A 406 -8.60 0.13 4.77
C GLY A 406 -8.02 -0.95 3.86
N PRO A 407 -7.92 -2.20 4.37
CA PRO A 407 -7.63 -3.35 3.53
C PRO A 407 -8.69 -3.48 2.43
N THR A 408 -8.29 -3.95 1.25
CA THR A 408 -9.25 -4.16 0.15
C THR A 408 -10.16 -5.34 0.47
N LEU A 409 -11.39 -5.30 -0.06
CA LEU A 409 -12.32 -6.41 0.08
C LEU A 409 -11.76 -7.74 -0.43
N MET A 410 -10.95 -7.70 -1.49
CA MET A 410 -10.31 -8.90 -2.04
C MET A 410 -9.33 -9.54 -1.03
N ASN A 411 -8.53 -8.73 -0.33
CA ASN A 411 -7.61 -9.21 0.69
C ASN A 411 -8.37 -9.88 1.84
N SER A 412 -9.45 -9.24 2.32
CA SER A 412 -10.27 -9.78 3.41
C SER A 412 -11.02 -11.05 3.03
N LEU A 413 -11.52 -11.17 1.80
CA LEU A 413 -12.19 -12.40 1.34
C LEU A 413 -11.26 -13.61 1.30
N MET A 414 -10.03 -13.45 0.83
CA MET A 414 -9.11 -14.57 0.74
C MET A 414 -8.61 -15.01 2.13
N PHE A 415 -8.40 -14.06 3.05
CA PHE A 415 -8.19 -14.41 4.46
C PHE A 415 -9.42 -15.07 5.08
N LYS A 416 -10.64 -14.58 4.81
CA LYS A 416 -11.87 -15.21 5.28
C LYS A 416 -11.99 -16.64 4.76
N LYS A 417 -11.60 -16.91 3.51
CA LYS A 417 -11.55 -18.28 2.98
C LYS A 417 -10.51 -19.15 3.73
N ALA A 418 -9.32 -18.61 4.02
CA ALA A 418 -8.28 -19.32 4.76
C ALA A 418 -8.56 -19.48 6.27
N TYR A 419 -9.41 -18.63 6.84
CA TYR A 419 -9.76 -18.57 8.26
C TYR A 419 -11.29 -18.39 8.42
N PRO A 420 -12.10 -19.39 8.03
CA PRO A 420 -13.55 -19.25 7.83
C PRO A 420 -14.34 -18.94 9.09
N ASN A 421 -13.80 -19.19 10.29
CA ASN A 421 -14.50 -18.96 11.55
C ASN A 421 -13.71 -18.05 12.51
N ASN A 422 -12.75 -17.28 11.98
CA ASN A 422 -11.90 -16.44 12.81
C ASN A 422 -12.54 -15.06 13.04
N PRO A 423 -12.86 -14.70 14.29
CA PRO A 423 -13.58 -13.46 14.60
C PRO A 423 -12.76 -12.19 14.26
N LEU A 424 -11.43 -12.24 14.36
CA LEU A 424 -10.57 -11.12 13.96
C LEU A 424 -10.68 -10.85 12.45
N ILE A 425 -10.69 -11.91 11.65
CA ILE A 425 -10.84 -11.81 10.20
C ILE A 425 -12.23 -11.30 9.83
N ASP A 426 -13.28 -11.78 10.52
CA ASP A 426 -14.66 -11.30 10.34
C ASP A 426 -14.81 -9.81 10.65
N TYR A 427 -14.27 -9.35 11.78
CA TYR A 427 -14.30 -7.93 12.16
C TYR A 427 -13.65 -7.04 11.09
N VAL A 428 -12.43 -7.38 10.65
CA VAL A 428 -11.73 -6.59 9.61
C VAL A 428 -12.45 -6.69 8.26
N HIS A 429 -13.04 -7.83 7.94
CA HIS A 429 -13.82 -8.01 6.71
C HIS A 429 -15.08 -7.13 6.68
N GLN A 430 -15.81 -7.06 7.80
CA GLN A 430 -16.96 -6.18 7.97
C GLN A 430 -16.57 -4.71 7.81
N GLU A 431 -15.47 -4.29 8.42
CA GLU A 431 -14.96 -2.91 8.27
C GLU A 431 -14.50 -2.62 6.84
N ALA A 432 -13.87 -3.57 6.15
CA ALA A 432 -13.51 -3.43 4.73
C ALA A 432 -14.76 -3.33 3.82
N LEU A 433 -15.85 -4.05 4.14
CA LEU A 433 -17.14 -3.92 3.46
C LEU A 433 -17.76 -2.55 3.70
N ASN A 434 -17.76 -2.07 4.94
CA ASN A 434 -18.24 -0.72 5.30
C ASN A 434 -17.47 0.36 4.52
N HIS A 435 -16.15 0.20 4.40
CA HIS A 435 -15.28 1.09 3.63
C HIS A 435 -15.66 1.14 2.15
N GLU A 436 -15.78 -0.01 1.49
CA GLU A 436 -16.09 -0.10 0.06
C GLU A 436 -17.52 0.38 -0.26
N ASN A 437 -18.48 0.12 0.63
CA ASN A 437 -19.87 0.50 0.41
C ASN A 437 -20.12 2.00 0.55
N GLY A 438 -19.29 2.73 1.32
CA GLY A 438 -19.46 4.16 1.57
C GLY A 438 -20.85 4.54 2.07
N GLY A 439 -21.56 3.61 2.72
CA GLY A 439 -22.94 3.75 3.20
C GLY A 439 -24.07 3.46 2.19
N ASP A 440 -23.77 3.11 0.93
CA ASP A 440 -24.76 3.00 -0.17
C ASP A 440 -24.86 1.60 -0.81
N ASP A 441 -24.38 0.54 -0.15
CA ASP A 441 -24.51 -0.85 -0.62
C ASP A 441 -23.86 -1.16 -2.00
N LYS A 442 -22.81 -0.41 -2.36
CA LYS A 442 -22.13 -0.50 -3.66
C LYS A 442 -21.02 -1.55 -3.67
N VAL A 443 -21.37 -2.82 -3.79
CA VAL A 443 -20.38 -3.88 -4.08
C VAL A 443 -19.69 -3.62 -5.43
N ASP A 444 -18.36 -3.54 -5.38
CA ASP A 444 -17.43 -3.14 -6.45
C ASP A 444 -17.56 -1.67 -6.91
N GLY A 445 -17.41 -0.74 -5.96
CA GLY A 445 -17.38 0.73 -6.08
C GLY A 445 -16.31 1.32 -7.03
N GLY A 446 -16.16 0.77 -8.24
CA GLY A 446 -15.31 1.28 -9.31
C GLY A 446 -13.90 0.70 -9.34
N ARG A 447 -13.52 -0.16 -8.38
CA ARG A 447 -12.18 -0.78 -8.35
C ARG A 447 -12.07 -2.01 -9.25
N GLY A 448 -13.15 -2.57 -9.78
CA GLY A 448 -13.22 -3.53 -10.89
C GLY A 448 -12.56 -4.90 -10.65
N TYR A 449 -12.85 -5.55 -9.54
CA TYR A 449 -12.38 -6.93 -9.25
C TYR A 449 -13.53 -7.87 -8.89
N VAL A 450 -14.72 -7.59 -9.41
CA VAL A 450 -15.96 -8.32 -9.13
C VAL A 450 -15.86 -9.84 -9.35
N MET A 451 -15.04 -10.30 -10.30
CA MET A 451 -14.81 -11.74 -10.52
C MET A 451 -14.21 -12.42 -9.28
N TYR A 452 -13.21 -11.82 -8.64
CA TYR A 452 -12.62 -12.40 -7.43
C TYR A 452 -13.60 -12.38 -6.25
N GLN A 453 -14.44 -11.35 -6.17
CA GLN A 453 -15.53 -11.29 -5.18
C GLN A 453 -16.56 -12.41 -5.38
N CYS A 454 -16.79 -12.85 -6.64
CA CYS A 454 -17.65 -14.00 -6.93
C CYS A 454 -16.96 -15.32 -6.55
N ILE A 455 -15.67 -15.49 -6.90
CA ILE A 455 -14.91 -16.72 -6.63
C ILE A 455 -14.81 -17.00 -5.13
N PHE A 456 -14.52 -15.96 -4.33
CA PHE A 456 -14.31 -16.09 -2.88
C PHE A 456 -15.48 -15.53 -2.07
N ALA A 457 -16.69 -15.53 -2.64
CA ALA A 457 -17.86 -14.93 -2.03
C ALA A 457 -18.13 -15.50 -0.63
N SER A 458 -18.02 -14.65 0.38
CA SER A 458 -18.34 -14.92 1.77
C SER A 458 -18.88 -13.63 2.39
N ASP A 459 -19.92 -13.74 3.19
CA ASP A 459 -20.34 -12.65 4.07
C ASP A 459 -19.57 -12.77 5.40
N PRO A 460 -19.38 -11.65 6.14
CA PRO A 460 -18.99 -11.74 7.53
C PRO A 460 -20.07 -12.48 8.31
N THR A 461 -19.68 -13.22 9.35
CA THR A 461 -20.67 -13.62 10.37
C THR A 461 -21.25 -12.36 11.00
N ASP A 462 -22.54 -12.33 11.37
CA ASP A 462 -23.17 -11.16 12.00
C ASP A 462 -22.26 -10.59 13.11
N THR A 463 -21.67 -9.42 12.86
CA THR A 463 -20.74 -8.76 13.79
C THR A 463 -21.16 -7.33 14.07
N ASP A 464 -21.35 -6.99 15.35
CA ASP A 464 -21.51 -5.62 15.83
C ASP A 464 -20.14 -4.93 15.84
N TYR A 465 -20.09 -3.61 15.66
CA TYR A 465 -18.85 -2.85 15.84
C TYR A 465 -18.30 -2.99 17.27
N GLN A 466 -19.17 -3.23 18.26
CA GLN A 466 -18.79 -3.60 19.63
C GLN A 466 -18.00 -4.92 19.70
N ASP A 467 -18.06 -5.77 18.67
CA ASP A 467 -17.36 -7.05 18.67
C ASP A 467 -15.84 -6.89 18.65
N GLY A 468 -15.32 -5.72 18.28
CA GLY A 468 -13.92 -5.39 18.53
C GLY A 468 -13.51 -5.67 19.98
N ALA A 469 -14.39 -5.38 20.96
CA ALA A 469 -14.15 -5.66 22.38
C ALA A 469 -14.21 -7.16 22.71
N THR A 470 -14.87 -7.95 21.88
CA THR A 470 -14.97 -9.42 22.04
C THR A 470 -13.78 -10.17 21.43
N LEU A 471 -12.96 -9.50 20.61
CA LEU A 471 -11.77 -10.11 19.98
C LEU A 471 -10.68 -10.48 21.00
N GLY A 472 -10.70 -9.88 22.20
CA GLY A 472 -9.66 -10.07 23.20
C GLY A 472 -8.29 -9.54 22.75
N LEU A 473 -8.28 -8.52 21.89
CA LEU A 473 -7.08 -7.77 21.55
C LEU A 473 -6.74 -6.81 22.69
N ASP A 474 -5.44 -6.60 22.94
CA ASP A 474 -4.96 -5.61 23.89
C ASP A 474 -5.40 -4.20 23.47
N GLU A 475 -5.49 -3.25 24.40
CA GLU A 475 -5.78 -1.86 24.05
C GLU A 475 -4.57 -1.12 23.47
N THR A 476 -3.41 -1.76 23.39
CA THR A 476 -2.18 -1.22 22.81
C THR A 476 -1.65 -2.17 21.74
N PHE A 477 -1.34 -1.63 20.57
CA PHE A 477 -0.53 -2.26 19.53
C PHE A 477 0.74 -1.42 19.36
N PHE A 478 1.91 -2.06 19.43
CA PHE A 478 3.18 -1.40 19.17
C PHE A 478 4.05 -2.25 18.24
N ASP A 479 4.41 -1.69 17.09
CA ASP A 479 5.39 -2.28 16.18
C ASP A 479 6.76 -1.62 16.37
N PRO A 480 7.76 -2.33 16.92
CA PRO A 480 9.11 -1.79 17.15
C PRO A 480 9.96 -1.69 15.88
N GLU A 481 9.65 -2.41 14.79
CA GLU A 481 10.37 -2.27 13.53
C GLU A 481 9.99 -0.99 12.81
N ARG A 482 8.69 -0.66 12.85
CA ARG A 482 8.13 0.55 12.23
C ARG A 482 8.17 1.76 13.16
N ASN A 483 8.20 1.55 14.47
CA ASN A 483 7.94 2.55 15.51
C ASN A 483 6.55 3.16 15.37
N GLU A 484 5.55 2.28 15.34
CA GLU A 484 4.13 2.61 15.24
C GLU A 484 3.42 2.19 16.53
N LEU A 485 2.82 3.15 17.22
CA LEU A 485 2.01 2.94 18.41
C LEU A 485 0.54 3.24 18.06
N ILE A 486 -0.34 2.30 18.38
CA ILE A 486 -1.79 2.51 18.36
C ILE A 486 -2.34 2.12 19.73
N THR A 487 -2.91 3.07 20.47
CA THR A 487 -3.47 2.84 21.79
C THR A 487 -4.90 3.35 21.87
N ARG A 488 -5.76 2.67 22.63
CA ARG A 488 -7.17 3.03 22.81
C ARG A 488 -7.62 2.87 24.26
N SER A 489 -8.74 3.50 24.61
CA SER A 489 -9.37 3.35 25.93
C SER A 489 -10.13 2.05 26.07
N GLU A 490 -10.72 1.60 24.96
CA GLU A 490 -11.52 0.38 24.78
C GLU A 490 -11.69 0.15 23.28
N PHE A 491 -12.34 -0.95 22.88
CA PHE A 491 -12.87 -1.12 21.52
C PHE A 491 -14.35 -0.69 21.49
N GLY A 492 -14.80 -0.13 20.38
CA GLY A 492 -16.18 0.31 20.22
C GLY A 492 -16.30 1.80 19.82
N PRO A 493 -17.52 2.28 19.53
CA PRO A 493 -17.74 3.58 18.90
C PRO A 493 -17.39 4.75 19.85
N GLU A 494 -17.30 4.49 21.15
CA GLU A 494 -16.91 5.46 22.16
C GLU A 494 -15.40 5.53 22.40
N ALA A 495 -14.64 4.59 21.83
CA ALA A 495 -13.21 4.45 22.06
C ALA A 495 -12.44 5.74 21.76
N VAL A 496 -11.71 6.25 22.75
CA VAL A 496 -10.66 7.24 22.49
C VAL A 496 -9.44 6.48 22.03
N GLN A 497 -9.02 6.73 20.79
CA GLN A 497 -7.88 6.07 20.16
C GLN A 497 -6.86 7.11 19.72
N LEU A 498 -5.60 6.89 20.07
CA LEU A 498 -4.44 7.64 19.60
C LEU A 498 -3.56 6.72 18.74
N GLN A 499 -3.13 7.18 17.57
CA GLN A 499 -1.97 6.61 16.88
C GLN A 499 -0.80 7.59 16.97
N PHE A 500 0.42 7.09 17.10
CA PHE A 500 1.66 7.87 17.18
C PHE A 500 2.79 7.11 16.49
N GLU A 501 3.54 7.76 15.59
CA GLU A 501 4.49 7.05 14.74
C GLU A 501 5.77 7.85 14.45
N CYS A 502 6.92 7.16 14.43
CA CYS A 502 8.24 7.77 14.13
C CYS A 502 9.07 7.08 13.03
N ARG A 503 8.53 6.05 12.35
CA ARG A 503 9.07 5.50 11.09
C ARG A 503 10.59 5.26 11.09
N ALA A 504 11.05 4.31 11.90
CA ALA A 504 12.45 3.84 11.80
C ALA A 504 12.68 2.89 10.62
N ASP A 505 11.61 2.38 10.00
CA ASP A 505 11.65 1.51 8.83
C ASP A 505 11.95 2.24 7.50
N SER A 506 12.41 3.49 7.57
CA SER A 506 12.87 4.25 6.42
C SER A 506 14.37 4.03 6.21
N TYR A 507 14.71 3.26 5.17
CA TYR A 507 16.08 3.08 4.67
C TYR A 507 16.25 3.53 3.21
N THR A 508 15.16 3.91 2.55
CA THR A 508 15.12 4.32 1.14
C THR A 508 13.79 5.01 0.83
N ALA A 509 13.73 5.76 -0.26
CA ALA A 509 12.54 6.50 -0.62
C ALA A 509 11.40 5.58 -1.07
N ASN A 510 10.32 5.58 -0.31
CA ASN A 510 9.11 4.80 -0.58
C ASN A 510 7.87 5.67 -0.33
N HIS A 511 6.68 5.09 -0.21
CA HIS A 511 5.40 5.74 0.04
C HIS A 511 5.21 6.35 1.44
N GLN A 512 6.31 6.82 2.04
CA GLN A 512 6.39 7.41 3.37
C GLN A 512 6.33 8.92 3.24
N HIS A 513 5.85 9.63 4.27
CA HIS A 513 5.74 11.09 4.25
C HIS A 513 6.74 11.75 5.20
N SER A 514 6.76 13.09 5.19
CA SER A 514 7.51 13.92 6.13
C SER A 514 6.77 14.10 7.45
N ASP A 515 6.60 12.99 8.17
CA ASP A 515 5.63 12.80 9.26
C ASP A 515 6.25 12.20 10.54
N ARG A 516 7.57 12.30 10.77
CA ARG A 516 8.19 11.73 11.99
C ARG A 516 7.61 12.37 13.24
N GLY A 517 7.08 11.54 14.13
CA GLY A 517 6.35 11.98 15.32
C GLY A 517 4.89 12.36 15.06
N VAL A 518 4.29 12.01 13.92
CA VAL A 518 2.88 12.27 13.65
C VAL A 518 1.97 11.55 14.65
N PHE A 519 0.83 12.16 14.98
CA PHE A 519 -0.23 11.51 15.76
C PHE A 519 -1.57 11.62 15.05
N THR A 520 -2.50 10.70 15.31
CA THR A 520 -3.93 10.84 14.95
C THR A 520 -4.79 10.51 16.17
N LEU A 521 -6.01 11.03 16.21
CA LEU A 521 -6.88 10.92 17.38
C LEU A 521 -8.34 10.77 16.96
N SER A 522 -8.99 9.77 17.55
CA SER A 522 -10.44 9.54 17.48
C SER A 522 -11.04 9.44 18.89
N GLY A 523 -12.34 9.68 18.99
CA GLY A 523 -13.11 9.50 20.22
C GLY A 523 -14.54 9.98 20.05
N VAL A 524 -15.46 9.43 20.86
CA VAL A 524 -16.91 9.73 20.82
C VAL A 524 -17.52 9.65 19.41
N GLY A 525 -17.25 8.54 18.72
CA GLY A 525 -17.80 8.25 17.39
C GLY A 525 -17.23 9.11 16.25
N LYS A 526 -16.14 9.85 16.49
CA LYS A 526 -15.54 10.75 15.49
C LYS A 526 -14.02 10.67 15.48
N THR A 527 -13.44 10.67 14.29
CA THR A 527 -12.02 10.97 14.08
C THR A 527 -11.79 12.48 14.01
N TRP A 528 -10.89 12.98 14.85
CA TRP A 528 -10.60 14.40 15.02
C TRP A 528 -9.29 14.83 14.35
N ALA A 529 -8.19 14.16 14.69
CA ALA A 529 -6.90 14.37 14.04
C ALA A 529 -6.69 13.28 12.99
N ILE A 530 -6.53 13.68 11.73
CA ILE A 530 -6.63 12.77 10.57
C ILE A 530 -5.32 12.69 9.77
N GLU A 531 -5.30 11.77 8.80
CA GLU A 531 -4.30 11.64 7.74
C GLU A 531 -4.99 11.68 6.36
N HIS A 532 -4.24 11.95 5.29
CA HIS A 532 -4.74 12.20 3.95
C HIS A 532 -3.94 11.51 2.84
N PHE A 533 -4.57 11.36 1.67
CA PHE A 533 -3.93 10.77 0.50
C PHE A 533 -2.76 11.64 0.00
N ARG A 534 -1.56 11.06 -0.13
CA ARG A 534 -0.39 11.72 -0.75
C ARG A 534 -0.02 13.08 -0.14
N SER A 535 -0.15 13.18 1.18
CA SER A 535 0.11 14.42 1.92
C SER A 535 1.59 14.65 2.24
N ILE A 536 2.48 14.33 1.32
CA ILE A 536 3.93 14.10 1.51
C ILE A 536 4.74 15.09 2.36
N GLU A 537 4.25 16.29 2.65
CA GLU A 537 4.93 17.32 3.42
C GLU A 537 4.35 17.48 4.83
N SER A 538 5.20 17.79 5.81
CA SER A 538 4.81 18.01 7.23
C SER A 538 3.68 19.01 7.45
N ARG A 539 3.51 20.00 6.58
CA ARG A 539 2.43 21.00 6.72
C ARG A 539 1.03 20.38 6.55
N HIS A 540 0.95 19.19 5.99
CA HIS A 540 -0.27 18.40 5.81
C HIS A 540 -0.36 17.25 6.82
N HIS A 541 0.44 17.28 7.90
CA HIS A 541 0.47 16.28 8.97
C HIS A 541 0.33 16.92 10.34
N ASN A 542 0.08 16.08 11.33
CA ASN A 542 -0.10 16.48 12.73
C ASN A 542 1.26 16.68 13.43
N VAL A 543 2.13 17.54 12.89
CA VAL A 543 3.49 17.81 13.38
C VAL A 543 3.75 19.32 13.49
N VAL A 544 4.87 19.71 14.12
CA VAL A 544 5.23 21.13 14.23
C VAL A 544 5.93 21.62 12.96
N THR A 545 5.53 22.78 12.44
CA THR A 545 6.27 23.49 11.38
C THR A 545 6.94 24.74 11.94
N ILE A 546 8.13 25.08 11.43
CA ILE A 546 8.95 26.22 11.85
C ILE A 546 9.13 27.15 10.67
N ASP A 547 8.69 28.40 10.80
CA ASP A 547 8.65 29.39 9.72
C ASP A 547 7.99 28.82 8.44
N TYR A 548 6.90 28.08 8.64
CA TYR A 548 6.13 27.37 7.61
C TYR A 548 6.89 26.21 6.92
N MET A 549 8.09 25.87 7.37
CA MET A 549 8.87 24.71 6.91
C MET A 549 8.76 23.53 7.89
N GLY A 550 8.72 22.32 7.35
CA GLY A 550 8.64 21.09 8.13
C GLY A 550 9.91 20.26 8.08
N GLN A 551 9.71 18.95 8.12
CA GLN A 551 10.72 17.93 7.84
C GLN A 551 10.96 17.83 6.33
N GLY A 552 12.13 17.31 5.96
CA GLY A 552 12.52 17.12 4.57
C GLY A 552 11.71 16.03 3.85
N TYR A 553 11.49 16.18 2.54
CA TYR A 553 10.92 15.13 1.68
C TYR A 553 11.90 14.74 0.55
N PHE A 554 12.22 13.46 0.33
CA PHE A 554 11.82 12.32 1.15
C PHE A 554 12.41 12.41 2.57
N ALA A 555 11.66 11.93 3.56
CA ALA A 555 12.04 12.07 4.97
C ALA A 555 12.99 10.96 5.41
N PRO A 556 14.14 11.31 6.01
CA PRO A 556 14.98 10.36 6.73
C PRO A 556 14.23 9.66 7.90
N PRO A 557 14.74 8.56 8.46
CA PRO A 557 14.13 7.90 9.63
C PRO A 557 14.15 8.80 10.87
N GLY A 558 13.21 8.56 11.77
CA GLY A 558 13.24 9.07 13.15
C GLY A 558 13.77 8.03 14.14
N GLU A 559 13.91 8.42 15.40
CA GLU A 559 14.35 7.55 16.50
C GLU A 559 13.26 7.42 17.55
N TRP A 560 12.86 6.19 17.89
CA TRP A 560 12.00 5.92 19.03
C TRP A 560 12.83 5.79 20.29
N LEU A 561 12.49 6.55 21.31
CA LEU A 561 13.28 6.66 22.54
C LEU A 561 12.74 5.75 23.64
N GLU A 562 11.42 5.71 23.79
CA GLU A 562 10.80 5.09 24.96
C GLU A 562 9.33 4.76 24.73
N LEU A 563 8.88 3.66 25.33
CA LEU A 563 7.48 3.24 25.42
C LEU A 563 7.16 2.88 26.87
N VAL A 564 6.08 3.45 27.40
CA VAL A 564 5.46 3.04 28.66
C VAL A 564 4.06 2.57 28.35
N ASP A 565 3.73 1.34 28.74
CA ASP A 565 2.41 0.74 28.52
C ASP A 565 1.92 0.01 29.76
N ASN A 566 0.72 0.36 30.23
CA ASN A 566 0.02 -0.31 31.32
C ASN A 566 -1.50 -0.06 31.22
N GLU A 567 -2.27 -0.70 32.10
CA GLU A 567 -3.75 -0.61 32.12
C GLU A 567 -4.29 0.82 32.21
N MET A 568 -3.53 1.76 32.76
CA MET A 568 -3.98 3.13 33.05
C MET A 568 -3.46 4.16 32.04
N ALA A 569 -2.36 3.89 31.35
CA ALA A 569 -1.79 4.79 30.37
C ALA A 569 -0.84 4.10 29.38
N THR A 570 -0.76 4.64 28.17
CA THR A 570 0.26 4.26 27.18
C THR A 570 0.86 5.50 26.53
N PHE A 571 2.19 5.62 26.56
CA PHE A 571 2.94 6.76 26.04
C PHE A 571 4.16 6.30 25.26
N GLY A 572 4.44 7.00 24.17
CA GLY A 572 5.67 6.89 23.41
C GLY A 572 6.42 8.22 23.38
N ALA A 573 7.75 8.14 23.24
CA ALA A 573 8.60 9.31 23.00
C ALA A 573 9.52 9.06 21.79
N CYS A 574 9.71 10.08 20.96
CA CYS A 574 10.58 10.00 19.79
C CYS A 574 11.44 11.25 19.58
N ASP A 575 12.56 11.08 18.87
CA ASP A 575 13.39 12.15 18.32
C ASP A 575 13.23 12.23 16.80
N ALA A 576 12.69 13.35 16.31
CA ALA A 576 12.48 13.63 14.90
C ALA A 576 13.57 14.55 14.31
N LYS A 577 14.61 14.92 15.08
CA LYS A 577 15.63 15.91 14.69
C LYS A 577 16.26 15.59 13.33
N HIS A 578 16.60 14.33 13.07
CA HIS A 578 17.25 13.95 11.81
C HIS A 578 16.38 14.26 10.57
N ALA A 579 15.06 14.09 10.68
CA ALA A 579 14.11 14.38 9.61
C ALA A 579 13.85 15.89 9.42
N TYR A 580 14.02 16.72 10.45
CA TYR A 580 14.06 18.18 10.30
C TYR A 580 15.38 18.64 9.69
N ASP A 581 16.49 18.07 10.15
CA ASP A 581 17.83 18.44 9.69
C ASP A 581 18.03 18.20 8.21
N ASN A 582 17.48 17.11 7.67
CA ASN A 582 17.80 16.65 6.32
C ASN A 582 16.57 16.24 5.51
N TYR A 583 16.71 16.29 4.19
CA TYR A 583 15.90 15.53 3.26
C TYR A 583 16.78 14.56 2.48
N TRP A 584 16.19 13.49 1.96
CA TRP A 584 16.87 12.56 1.07
C TRP A 584 16.79 13.00 -0.39
N GLN A 585 17.95 13.15 -1.02
CA GLN A 585 18.05 13.27 -2.46
C GLN A 585 18.36 11.89 -3.08
N THR A 586 17.39 11.33 -3.78
CA THR A 586 17.29 9.88 -4.02
C THR A 586 17.93 9.42 -5.33
N THR A 587 18.17 10.34 -6.27
CA THR A 587 18.72 10.01 -7.59
C THR A 587 20.23 10.25 -7.69
N ILE A 588 20.84 10.95 -6.73
CA ILE A 588 22.25 11.39 -6.87
C ILE A 588 23.20 10.19 -6.92
N SER A 589 23.16 9.30 -5.93
CA SER A 589 24.12 8.18 -5.86
C SER A 589 24.03 7.23 -7.06
N GLY A 590 22.89 7.23 -7.76
CA GLY A 590 22.64 6.39 -8.93
C GLY A 590 22.77 7.13 -10.27
N PHE A 591 23.06 8.43 -10.29
CA PHE A 591 23.21 9.15 -11.54
C PHE A 591 24.31 10.21 -11.51
N ALA A 592 25.02 10.43 -10.40
CA ALA A 592 26.11 11.41 -10.35
C ALA A 592 27.30 11.00 -11.23
N ASP A 593 27.64 9.71 -11.25
CA ASP A 593 28.70 9.17 -12.12
C ASP A 593 28.30 9.28 -13.59
N LYS A 594 29.10 9.99 -14.38
CA LYS A 594 28.84 10.25 -15.80
C LYS A 594 29.05 9.02 -16.68
N ASP A 595 29.86 8.07 -16.23
CA ASP A 595 30.22 6.87 -16.99
C ASP A 595 29.23 5.72 -16.75
N GLN A 596 28.26 5.92 -15.85
CA GLN A 596 27.24 4.91 -15.56
C GLN A 596 26.43 4.54 -16.83
N PRO A 597 26.38 3.26 -17.24
CA PRO A 597 25.74 2.83 -18.50
C PRO A 597 24.29 3.29 -18.65
N ARG A 598 23.52 3.29 -17.55
CA ARG A 598 22.10 3.69 -17.54
C ARG A 598 21.87 5.13 -18.01
N ARG A 599 22.83 6.03 -17.86
CA ARG A 599 22.74 7.42 -18.35
C ARG A 599 22.63 7.54 -19.87
N GLN A 600 23.02 6.49 -20.60
CA GLN A 600 22.98 6.46 -22.06
C GLN A 600 21.59 6.12 -22.63
N PHE A 601 20.64 5.69 -21.79
CA PHE A 601 19.32 5.25 -22.23
C PHE A 601 18.25 6.31 -21.99
N LYS A 602 17.32 6.44 -22.95
CA LYS A 602 16.24 7.42 -22.92
C LYS A 602 15.33 7.29 -21.69
N ARG A 603 15.11 6.07 -21.21
CA ARG A 603 14.30 5.74 -20.01
C ARG A 603 14.71 6.58 -18.79
N TRP A 604 16.00 6.64 -18.49
CA TRP A 604 16.51 7.36 -17.32
C TRP A 604 16.97 8.80 -17.63
N ALA A 605 16.68 9.32 -18.83
CA ALA A 605 17.10 10.67 -19.22
C ALA A 605 16.48 11.76 -18.32
N HIS A 606 15.28 11.51 -17.78
CA HIS A 606 14.65 12.42 -16.82
C HIS A 606 15.45 12.52 -15.52
N PHE A 607 15.79 11.39 -14.89
CA PHE A 607 16.59 11.34 -13.64
C PHE A 607 18.01 11.85 -13.84
N THR A 608 18.60 11.53 -14.99
CA THR A 608 19.90 12.07 -15.41
C THR A 608 19.86 13.60 -15.47
N LYS A 609 18.84 14.16 -16.14
CA LYS A 609 18.66 15.62 -16.25
C LYS A 609 18.39 16.27 -14.90
N GLN A 610 17.56 15.66 -14.05
CA GLN A 610 17.29 16.17 -12.70
C GLN A 610 18.56 16.20 -11.86
N THR A 611 19.30 15.09 -11.82
CA THR A 611 20.56 14.96 -11.06
C THR A 611 21.61 15.95 -11.54
N ASP A 612 21.82 16.05 -12.85
CA ASP A 612 22.79 16.98 -13.44
C ASP A 612 22.43 18.44 -13.14
N LYS A 613 21.14 18.81 -13.23
CA LYS A 613 20.66 20.14 -12.88
C LYS A 613 20.89 20.42 -11.40
N TRP A 614 20.62 19.45 -10.53
CA TRP A 614 20.80 19.61 -9.08
C TRP A 614 22.28 19.81 -8.74
N LEU A 615 23.19 19.01 -9.29
CA LEU A 615 24.64 19.15 -9.07
C LEU A 615 25.17 20.48 -9.63
N ALA A 616 24.69 20.91 -10.79
CA ALA A 616 25.05 22.21 -11.36
C ALA A 616 24.62 23.39 -10.47
N ASN A 617 23.47 23.26 -9.78
CA ASN A 617 23.00 24.24 -8.80
C ASN A 617 23.72 24.15 -7.45
N ASN A 618 24.43 23.05 -7.18
CA ASN A 618 25.14 22.78 -5.92
C ASN A 618 26.60 22.32 -6.18
N PRO A 619 27.43 23.13 -6.88
CA PRO A 619 28.73 22.67 -7.41
C PRO A 619 29.79 22.30 -6.35
N GLY A 620 29.57 22.67 -5.09
CA GLY A 620 30.45 22.33 -3.97
C GLY A 620 29.93 21.20 -3.07
N PHE A 621 28.82 20.57 -3.43
CA PHE A 621 28.25 19.48 -2.63
C PHE A 621 28.98 18.16 -2.92
N ASP A 622 29.65 17.64 -1.90
CA ASP A 622 30.27 16.31 -1.93
C ASP A 622 29.21 15.26 -1.58
N TRP A 623 28.61 14.65 -2.60
CA TRP A 623 27.53 13.68 -2.36
C TRP A 623 28.02 12.36 -1.76
N GLU A 624 29.26 11.96 -2.01
CA GLU A 624 29.84 10.72 -1.48
C GLU A 624 30.00 10.81 0.04
N ALA A 625 30.47 11.97 0.51
CA ALA A 625 30.57 12.28 1.94
C ALA A 625 29.22 12.42 2.65
N ASN A 626 28.13 12.58 1.89
CA ASN A 626 26.78 12.81 2.43
C ASN A 626 25.82 11.64 2.15
N ILE A 627 26.31 10.46 1.74
CA ILE A 627 25.51 9.23 1.71
C ILE A 627 24.90 9.01 3.10
N ASP A 628 23.63 8.60 3.16
CA ASP A 628 22.99 8.34 4.45
C ASP A 628 23.62 7.11 5.13
N ARG A 629 24.10 7.32 6.36
CA ARG A 629 24.81 6.37 7.23
C ARG A 629 24.10 6.21 8.58
N THR A 630 22.83 6.59 8.69
CA THR A 630 22.02 6.22 9.85
C THR A 630 22.08 4.70 10.09
N PRO A 631 22.04 4.22 11.35
CA PRO A 631 22.18 2.79 11.64
C PRO A 631 21.23 1.89 10.82
N GLN A 632 20.00 2.36 10.60
CA GLN A 632 18.97 1.69 9.82
C GLN A 632 19.35 1.60 8.34
N SER A 633 19.75 2.71 7.72
CA SER A 633 20.23 2.74 6.33
C SER A 633 21.52 1.91 6.15
N GLU A 634 22.44 1.97 7.11
CA GLU A 634 23.68 1.17 7.03
C GLU A 634 23.40 -0.33 7.11
N ALA A 635 22.55 -0.77 8.04
CA ALA A 635 22.17 -2.18 8.17
C ALA A 635 21.49 -2.73 6.92
N TYR A 636 20.71 -1.90 6.22
CA TYR A 636 19.99 -2.29 5.01
C TYR A 636 20.89 -2.31 3.75
N TRP A 637 21.74 -1.31 3.56
CA TRP A 637 22.48 -1.15 2.29
C TRP A 637 23.85 -1.83 2.27
N ASN A 638 24.51 -2.00 3.42
CA ASN A 638 25.90 -2.42 3.49
C ASN A 638 26.15 -3.78 2.81
N GLY A 639 27.02 -3.79 1.80
CA GLY A 639 27.38 -4.99 1.03
C GLY A 639 26.55 -5.19 -0.23
N TYR A 640 25.52 -4.37 -0.45
CA TYR A 640 24.63 -4.46 -1.61
C TYR A 640 24.85 -3.33 -2.61
N GLU A 641 25.81 -2.43 -2.43
CA GLU A 641 25.97 -1.27 -3.30
C GLU A 641 26.57 -1.60 -4.69
N PHE A 642 27.32 -2.70 -4.82
CA PHE A 642 28.10 -3.04 -6.04
C PHE A 642 27.23 -3.23 -7.29
N GLY A 643 26.05 -3.82 -7.15
CA GLY A 643 25.14 -4.07 -8.28
C GLY A 643 24.11 -2.96 -8.50
N ASP A 644 24.16 -1.88 -7.71
CA ASP A 644 23.24 -0.74 -7.78
C ASP A 644 21.75 -1.17 -7.67
N PRO A 645 21.35 -1.79 -6.54
CA PRO A 645 19.98 -2.23 -6.33
C PRO A 645 19.10 -1.00 -6.12
N ARG A 646 18.16 -0.77 -7.03
CA ARG A 646 17.38 0.46 -7.05
C ARG A 646 15.96 0.25 -6.67
N MET A 647 15.57 1.08 -5.72
CA MET A 647 14.20 1.31 -5.38
C MET A 647 13.47 1.92 -6.60
N TRP A 648 12.39 1.30 -7.10
CA TRP A 648 11.62 1.79 -8.26
C TRP A 648 12.39 1.88 -9.59
N ASP A 649 13.52 1.17 -9.74
CA ASP A 649 14.43 1.32 -10.90
C ASP A 649 15.05 2.74 -11.01
N GLU A 650 15.00 3.52 -9.93
CA GLU A 650 15.33 4.94 -9.90
C GLU A 650 16.20 5.33 -8.69
N TYR A 651 15.80 4.91 -7.50
CA TYR A 651 16.34 5.36 -6.22
C TYR A 651 17.38 4.39 -5.69
N SER A 652 18.63 4.78 -5.79
CA SER A 652 19.74 4.15 -5.12
C SER A 652 19.81 4.61 -3.66
N ARG A 653 20.88 4.23 -2.95
CA ARG A 653 21.11 4.61 -1.56
C ARG A 653 20.94 6.12 -1.34
N PRO A 654 20.07 6.57 -0.42
CA PRO A 654 19.80 8.00 -0.25
C PRO A 654 21.03 8.82 0.12
N VAL A 655 21.03 10.09 -0.30
CA VAL A 655 22.03 11.10 0.08
C VAL A 655 21.34 12.17 0.94
N ASN A 656 21.91 12.45 2.11
CA ASN A 656 21.41 13.45 3.04
C ASN A 656 21.75 14.86 2.54
N VAL A 657 20.75 15.73 2.47
CA VAL A 657 20.92 17.15 2.14
C VAL A 657 20.29 17.98 3.25
N PRO A 658 21.00 19.00 3.79
CA PRO A 658 20.45 19.89 4.81
C PRO A 658 19.13 20.53 4.36
N HIS A 659 18.14 20.56 5.26
CA HIS A 659 16.80 21.05 4.98
C HIS A 659 16.37 22.16 5.96
N ASN A 660 15.97 21.80 7.18
CA ASN A 660 15.41 22.71 8.17
C ASN A 660 16.04 22.44 9.54
N SER A 661 17.37 22.56 9.64
CA SER A 661 18.10 22.13 10.83
C SER A 661 17.59 22.75 12.13
N VAL A 662 17.55 21.89 13.15
CA VAL A 662 17.07 22.20 14.51
C VAL A 662 18.06 21.71 15.56
N GLN A 663 18.07 22.35 16.73
CA GLN A 663 18.85 21.91 17.89
C GLN A 663 18.24 20.67 18.56
N LYS A 664 16.91 20.59 18.64
CA LYS A 664 16.14 19.45 19.15
C LYS A 664 14.76 19.39 18.53
N ALA A 665 14.17 18.19 18.44
CA ALA A 665 12.80 17.96 18.02
C ALA A 665 12.25 16.67 18.63
N PHE A 666 12.01 16.70 19.95
CA PHE A 666 11.39 15.58 20.65
C PHE A 666 9.88 15.72 20.69
N ARG A 667 9.19 14.57 20.65
CA ARG A 667 7.77 14.49 20.96
C ARG A 667 7.51 13.34 21.93
N THR A 668 6.73 13.63 22.95
CA THR A 668 6.11 12.63 23.83
C THR A 668 4.60 12.68 23.62
N ALA A 669 3.99 11.56 23.25
CA ALA A 669 2.56 11.48 22.98
C ALA A 669 1.96 10.18 23.53
N GLY A 670 0.75 10.26 24.05
CA GLY A 670 0.11 9.08 24.65
C GLY A 670 -1.32 9.32 25.11
N LEU A 671 -1.93 8.23 25.57
CA LEU A 671 -3.31 8.16 26.05
C LEU A 671 -3.30 7.81 27.54
N VAL A 672 -4.01 8.59 28.33
CA VAL A 672 -4.40 8.23 29.69
C VAL A 672 -5.78 7.59 29.63
N ARG A 673 -5.91 6.38 30.15
CA ARG A 673 -7.16 5.62 30.26
C ARG A 673 -7.88 5.93 31.57
N GLY A 674 -9.11 5.45 31.72
CA GLY A 674 -9.93 5.63 32.91
C GLY A 674 -11.33 6.09 32.59
N LYS A 675 -11.98 6.76 33.55
CA LYS A 675 -13.37 7.24 33.39
C LYS A 675 -13.48 8.40 32.39
N HIS A 676 -12.43 9.21 32.30
CA HIS A 676 -12.30 10.29 31.35
C HIS A 676 -10.98 10.10 30.59
N PRO A 677 -10.96 9.28 29.54
CA PRO A 677 -9.76 9.08 28.75
C PRO A 677 -9.39 10.35 27.98
N TYR A 678 -8.10 10.71 27.99
CA TYR A 678 -7.59 11.90 27.29
C TYR A 678 -6.18 11.66 26.75
N ALA A 679 -5.85 12.32 25.64
CA ALA A 679 -4.51 12.29 25.07
C ALA A 679 -3.69 13.52 25.48
N LEU A 680 -2.38 13.34 25.60
CA LEU A 680 -1.40 14.40 25.81
C LEU A 680 -0.38 14.38 24.69
N ILE A 681 -0.10 15.55 24.12
CA ILE A 681 0.95 15.76 23.11
C ILE A 681 1.90 16.83 23.65
N ILE A 682 3.18 16.48 23.77
CA ILE A 682 4.25 17.34 24.28
C ILE A 682 5.33 17.44 23.21
N ASP A 683 5.63 18.66 22.76
CA ASP A 683 6.65 18.95 21.75
C ASP A 683 7.77 19.82 22.32
N ASP A 684 8.97 19.24 22.41
CA ASP A 684 10.20 19.93 22.77
C ASP A 684 11.04 20.16 21.50
N ILE A 685 10.73 21.26 20.81
CA ILE A 685 11.35 21.61 19.53
C ILE A 685 12.02 22.97 19.59
N ARG A 686 13.23 23.08 19.05
CA ARG A 686 13.98 24.33 18.98
C ARG A 686 14.85 24.38 17.75
N LYS A 687 14.63 25.39 16.91
CA LYS A 687 15.44 25.62 15.72
C LYS A 687 16.85 26.07 16.08
N ASP A 688 16.95 27.24 16.69
CA ASP A 688 18.21 27.84 17.11
C ASP A 688 18.01 28.80 18.31
N ASN A 689 18.83 29.83 18.45
CA ASN A 689 18.76 30.80 19.55
C ASN A 689 17.91 32.04 19.23
N ASN A 690 17.35 32.14 18.03
CA ASN A 690 16.50 33.23 17.59
C ASN A 690 15.02 32.88 17.78
N GLN A 691 14.18 33.91 17.71
CA GLN A 691 12.73 33.72 17.70
C GLN A 691 12.26 33.29 16.31
N HIS A 692 11.40 32.27 16.28
CA HIS A 692 10.79 31.71 15.08
C HIS A 692 9.29 31.55 15.27
N THR A 693 8.57 31.42 14.16
CA THR A 693 7.16 31.01 14.19
C THR A 693 7.10 29.50 14.23
N TYR A 694 6.61 28.94 15.32
CA TYR A 694 6.27 27.53 15.45
C TYR A 694 4.76 27.37 15.32
N ASP A 695 4.31 26.52 14.40
CA ASP A 695 2.91 26.16 14.22
C ASP A 695 2.75 24.68 14.60
N TRP A 696 2.05 24.42 15.71
CA TRP A 696 1.59 23.07 16.04
C TRP A 696 0.35 22.77 15.20
N ASN A 697 0.46 21.80 14.29
CA ASN A 697 -0.58 21.50 13.31
C ASN A 697 -1.39 20.27 13.73
N MET A 698 -2.68 20.31 13.44
CA MET A 698 -3.58 19.17 13.49
C MET A 698 -4.53 19.23 12.29
N MET A 699 -4.34 18.35 11.32
CA MET A 699 -5.26 18.11 10.21
C MET A 699 -6.59 17.59 10.74
N VAL A 700 -7.67 18.13 10.20
CA VAL A 700 -9.04 17.77 10.60
C VAL A 700 -9.93 17.64 9.37
N ASP A 701 -11.02 16.88 9.49
CA ASP A 701 -11.97 16.73 8.39
C ASP A 701 -12.60 18.07 7.99
N TYR A 702 -13.04 18.16 6.73
CA TYR A 702 -13.61 19.37 6.17
C TYR A 702 -14.89 19.83 6.90
N ASP A 703 -15.65 18.93 7.52
CA ASP A 703 -16.86 19.23 8.28
C ASP A 703 -16.59 19.80 9.68
N VAL A 704 -15.36 19.67 10.19
CA VAL A 704 -14.97 20.19 11.51
C VAL A 704 -15.03 21.71 11.56
N ARG A 705 -15.57 22.24 12.65
CA ARG A 705 -15.74 23.67 12.92
C ARG A 705 -15.18 24.02 14.30
N MET A 706 -14.68 25.24 14.42
CA MET A 706 -14.34 25.84 15.70
C MET A 706 -15.61 26.36 16.38
N ILE A 707 -16.00 25.73 17.47
CA ILE A 707 -17.20 26.07 18.28
C ILE A 707 -16.90 27.22 19.22
N SER A 708 -15.73 27.18 19.85
CA SER A 708 -15.20 28.28 20.67
C SER A 708 -13.68 28.27 20.67
N CYS A 709 -13.08 29.45 20.77
CA CYS A 709 -11.64 29.60 20.95
C CYS A 709 -11.39 30.71 21.97
N LYS A 710 -10.70 30.37 23.05
CA LYS A 710 -10.08 31.28 24.00
C LYS A 710 -8.55 31.15 23.85
N THR A 711 -7.79 31.85 24.69
CA THR A 711 -6.32 31.85 24.64
C THR A 711 -5.71 30.46 24.82
N ASP A 712 -6.32 29.63 25.66
CA ASP A 712 -5.83 28.32 26.09
C ASP A 712 -6.88 27.20 25.99
N GLU A 713 -8.15 27.53 25.70
CA GLU A 713 -9.26 26.57 25.58
C GLU A 713 -9.91 26.66 24.20
N VAL A 714 -9.94 25.55 23.48
CA VAL A 714 -10.58 25.44 22.17
C VAL A 714 -11.56 24.28 22.18
N ILE A 715 -12.70 24.47 21.52
CA ILE A 715 -13.67 23.40 21.28
C ILE A 715 -13.87 23.27 19.78
N LEU A 716 -13.63 22.08 19.25
CA LEU A 716 -13.97 21.70 17.88
C LEU A 716 -15.23 20.82 17.89
N GLY A 717 -15.99 20.84 16.80
CA GLY A 717 -17.21 20.05 16.63
C GLY A 717 -17.68 20.01 15.17
N THR A 718 -18.67 19.18 14.87
CA THR A 718 -19.20 18.97 13.50
C THR A 718 -20.59 19.59 13.28
N THR A 719 -21.11 20.33 14.27
CA THR A 719 -22.48 20.85 14.24
C THR A 719 -22.74 21.78 13.06
N ASN A 720 -23.88 21.58 12.39
CA ASN A 720 -24.39 22.48 11.37
C ASN A 720 -25.41 23.49 11.90
N ASN A 721 -25.76 23.40 13.20
CA ASN A 721 -26.64 24.36 13.85
C ASN A 721 -25.90 25.68 14.06
N ILE A 722 -26.25 26.68 13.26
CA ILE A 722 -25.66 28.01 13.30
C ILE A 722 -26.77 28.99 13.66
N GLN A 723 -26.58 29.71 14.76
CA GLN A 723 -27.53 30.72 15.23
C GLN A 723 -26.94 32.11 15.08
N ASP A 724 -27.81 33.07 14.81
CA ASP A 724 -27.43 34.48 14.86
C ASP A 724 -27.24 34.90 16.32
N SER A 725 -26.13 35.60 16.56
CA SER A 725 -25.85 36.28 17.83
C SER A 725 -25.80 37.79 17.60
N SER A 726 -25.46 38.55 18.65
CA SER A 726 -25.37 40.00 18.59
C SER A 726 -24.51 40.49 17.42
N PHE A 727 -24.93 41.61 16.80
CA PHE A 727 -24.23 42.24 15.68
C PHE A 727 -24.11 41.39 14.40
N GLY A 728 -24.99 40.39 14.21
CA GLY A 728 -25.01 39.56 13.01
C GLY A 728 -23.89 38.52 12.96
N ILE A 729 -23.21 38.28 14.09
CA ILE A 729 -22.20 37.24 14.21
C ILE A 729 -22.91 35.89 14.29
N LYS A 730 -22.58 34.99 13.36
CA LYS A 730 -23.08 33.61 13.35
C LYS A 730 -22.24 32.74 14.27
N LYS A 731 -22.89 31.97 15.17
CA LYS A 731 -22.21 31.10 16.12
C LYS A 731 -22.66 29.63 15.95
N PRO A 732 -21.72 28.67 15.81
CA PRO A 732 -22.04 27.26 15.92
C PRO A 732 -22.59 26.95 17.32
N THR A 733 -23.73 26.26 17.39
CA THR A 733 -24.40 25.93 18.65
C THR A 733 -24.67 24.43 18.70
N PRO A 734 -23.74 23.63 19.24
CA PRO A 734 -23.92 22.19 19.33
C PRO A 734 -25.14 21.84 20.19
N SER A 735 -25.78 20.73 19.86
CA SER A 735 -26.86 20.13 20.65
C SER A 735 -26.31 19.17 21.69
N LYS A 736 -27.06 18.90 22.75
CA LYS A 736 -26.67 17.89 23.75
C LYS A 736 -26.46 16.55 23.05
N GLY A 737 -25.31 15.91 23.28
CA GLY A 737 -24.94 14.65 22.61
C GLY A 737 -24.21 14.83 21.27
N ASP A 738 -23.99 16.06 20.77
CA ASP A 738 -23.09 16.27 19.64
C ASP A 738 -21.65 15.91 20.07
N PRO A 739 -20.88 15.16 19.26
CA PRO A 739 -19.49 14.87 19.56
C PRO A 739 -18.64 16.14 19.43
N LEU A 740 -17.75 16.37 20.39
CA LEU A 740 -16.87 17.52 20.47
C LEU A 740 -15.44 17.10 20.86
N LEU A 741 -14.46 17.91 20.46
CA LEU A 741 -13.09 17.81 20.96
C LEU A 741 -12.77 19.05 21.78
N PHE A 742 -12.53 18.86 23.07
CA PHE A 742 -11.95 19.87 23.94
C PHE A 742 -10.42 19.83 23.83
N ILE A 743 -9.82 20.96 23.52
CA ILE A 743 -8.38 21.14 23.40
C ILE A 743 -7.96 22.15 24.45
N LYS A 744 -7.10 21.72 25.38
CA LYS A 744 -6.52 22.60 26.39
C LYS A 744 -5.03 22.75 26.12
N ILE A 745 -4.59 24.00 25.92
CA ILE A 745 -3.18 24.38 25.79
C ILE A 745 -2.66 24.58 27.20
N LEU A 746 -1.99 23.56 27.73
CA LEU A 746 -1.46 23.54 29.08
C LEU A 746 -0.26 24.47 29.21
N GLU A 747 0.60 24.48 28.19
CA GLU A 747 1.73 25.39 28.07
C GLU A 747 1.95 25.73 26.59
N ARG A 748 2.24 26.99 26.33
CA ARG A 748 2.99 27.45 25.16
C ARG A 748 3.68 28.76 25.50
N SER A 749 4.87 28.95 24.95
CA SER A 749 5.52 30.26 24.95
C SER A 749 4.74 31.23 24.09
N ILE A 750 4.62 32.49 24.53
CA ILE A 750 4.06 33.59 23.73
C ILE A 750 5.01 34.78 23.84
N PRO A 751 5.13 35.62 22.80
CA PRO A 751 5.98 36.80 22.87
C PRO A 751 5.42 37.82 23.87
N GLU A 752 6.29 38.54 24.57
CA GLU A 752 5.90 39.64 25.47
C GLU A 752 5.04 40.69 24.75
N ASN A 753 5.41 41.01 23.50
CA ASN A 753 4.56 41.80 22.63
C ASN A 753 3.45 40.93 22.03
N ILE A 754 2.26 41.02 22.61
CA ILE A 754 1.09 40.24 22.18
C ILE A 754 0.70 40.44 20.71
N PHE A 755 1.05 41.57 20.09
CA PHE A 755 0.77 41.81 18.67
C PHE A 755 1.67 40.98 17.72
N ASN A 756 2.75 40.42 18.24
CA ASN A 756 3.60 39.48 17.51
C ASN A 756 3.11 38.03 17.65
N ASN A 757 2.13 37.77 18.52
CA ASN A 757 1.62 36.42 18.72
C ASN A 757 0.57 36.09 17.65
N PRO A 758 0.78 35.09 16.78
CA PRO A 758 -0.24 34.69 15.83
C PRO A 758 -1.46 34.12 16.56
N GLN A 759 -2.64 34.25 15.97
CA GLN A 759 -3.87 33.73 16.57
C GLN A 759 -4.01 32.23 16.33
N ILE A 760 -4.56 31.52 17.32
CA ILE A 760 -5.08 30.17 17.12
C ILE A 760 -6.14 30.23 16.03
N ARG A 761 -6.11 29.26 15.12
CA ARG A 761 -6.91 29.32 13.90
C ARG A 761 -7.28 27.95 13.39
N LEU A 762 -8.42 27.87 12.71
CA LEU A 762 -8.82 26.75 11.88
C LEU A 762 -8.77 27.22 10.43
N GLU A 763 -7.78 26.76 9.70
CA GLU A 763 -7.53 27.13 8.32
C GLU A 763 -8.30 26.21 7.37
N THR A 764 -8.70 26.76 6.23
CA THR A 764 -9.12 25.98 5.06
C THR A 764 -8.00 26.07 4.04
N ILE A 765 -7.48 24.94 3.59
CA ILE A 765 -6.30 24.87 2.72
C ILE A 765 -6.60 24.02 1.48
N GLU A 766 -5.92 24.35 0.38
CA GLU A 766 -5.81 23.45 -0.77
C GLU A 766 -4.77 22.36 -0.43
N LEU A 767 -5.19 21.10 -0.37
CA LEU A 767 -4.27 19.98 -0.24
C LEU A 767 -3.61 19.76 -1.61
N LYS A 768 -2.30 19.99 -1.70
CA LYS A 768 -1.60 20.07 -3.00
C LYS A 768 -0.21 19.46 -2.95
N ASP A 769 0.15 18.77 -4.04
CA ASP A 769 1.54 18.36 -4.30
C ASP A 769 2.43 19.60 -4.37
N ALA A 770 3.42 19.69 -3.49
CA ALA A 770 4.27 20.89 -3.42
C ALA A 770 5.56 20.81 -4.21
N ARG A 771 5.97 19.60 -4.61
CA ARG A 771 7.15 19.38 -5.47
C ARG A 771 7.10 20.25 -6.74
N ASP A 772 5.89 20.48 -7.25
CA ASP A 772 5.63 21.28 -8.45
C ASP A 772 4.93 22.62 -8.15
N TRP A 773 5.08 23.17 -6.93
CA TRP A 773 4.43 24.42 -6.54
C TRP A 773 4.75 25.60 -7.49
N PRO A 774 3.78 26.46 -7.85
CA PRO A 774 2.35 26.44 -7.48
C PRO A 774 1.47 25.55 -8.37
N ASN A 775 2.07 24.86 -9.35
CA ASN A 775 1.38 24.10 -10.40
C ASN A 775 1.10 22.63 -10.03
N GLY A 776 1.46 22.21 -8.82
CA GLY A 776 1.25 20.83 -8.40
C GLY A 776 -0.21 20.42 -8.42
N ARG A 777 -0.45 19.11 -8.44
CA ARG A 777 -1.78 18.54 -8.46
C ARG A 777 -2.53 18.90 -7.17
N SER A 778 -3.78 19.33 -7.32
CA SER A 778 -4.71 19.51 -6.21
C SER A 778 -5.40 18.18 -5.86
N PHE A 779 -5.50 17.89 -4.57
CA PHE A 779 -6.28 16.78 -4.01
C PHE A 779 -7.58 17.28 -3.38
N GLY A 780 -7.91 18.57 -3.54
CA GLY A 780 -9.12 19.19 -3.02
C GLY A 780 -8.83 20.12 -1.85
N ILE A 781 -9.88 20.37 -1.07
CA ILE A 781 -9.84 21.30 0.07
C ILE A 781 -9.96 20.49 1.35
N THR A 782 -9.10 20.81 2.32
CA THR A 782 -9.16 20.26 3.67
C THR A 782 -9.05 21.38 4.72
N LYS A 783 -9.04 21.00 6.00
CA LYS A 783 -8.87 21.91 7.12
C LYS A 783 -7.69 21.52 7.99
N ARG A 784 -7.12 22.53 8.63
CA ARG A 784 -6.01 22.37 9.58
C ARG A 784 -6.21 23.30 10.75
N PHE A 785 -6.23 22.73 11.95
CA PHE A 785 -6.18 23.48 13.20
C PHE A 785 -4.72 23.79 13.53
N VAL A 786 -4.46 25.04 13.94
CA VAL A 786 -3.10 25.53 14.20
C VAL A 786 -3.03 26.24 15.56
N ILE A 787 -2.12 25.80 16.42
CA ILE A 787 -1.71 26.50 17.63
C ILE A 787 -0.32 27.12 17.37
N PRO A 788 -0.24 28.45 17.15
CA PRO A 788 1.03 29.12 16.90
C PRO A 788 1.77 29.50 18.18
N SER A 789 3.07 29.70 18.06
CA SER A 789 3.97 30.35 19.01
C SER A 789 5.03 31.16 18.27
N PHE A 790 5.29 32.40 18.68
CA PHE A 790 6.47 33.16 18.23
C PHE A 790 7.46 33.28 19.39
N SER A 791 8.50 32.44 19.36
CA SER A 791 9.36 32.18 20.51
C SER A 791 10.73 31.64 20.08
N VAL A 792 11.68 31.55 20.99
CA VAL A 792 12.88 30.70 20.78
C VAL A 792 12.50 29.23 20.84
N GLU A 793 11.64 28.88 21.80
CA GLU A 793 11.17 27.52 22.06
C GLU A 793 9.69 27.56 22.46
N PRO A 794 8.80 26.82 21.77
CA PRO A 794 7.37 26.96 21.92
C PRO A 794 6.79 26.22 23.13
N LYS A 795 7.48 25.18 23.63
CA LYS A 795 7.08 24.38 24.80
C LYS A 795 5.64 23.88 24.76
N PHE A 796 5.18 23.40 23.59
CA PHE A 796 3.78 23.00 23.44
C PHE A 796 3.49 21.80 24.35
N LYS A 797 2.52 21.98 25.27
CA LYS A 797 1.89 20.91 26.03
C LYS A 797 0.38 21.00 25.79
N THR A 798 -0.18 20.00 25.13
CA THR A 798 -1.58 20.04 24.67
C THR A 798 -2.34 18.81 25.17
N LEU A 799 -3.48 19.05 25.81
CA LEU A 799 -4.44 18.01 26.18
C LEU A 799 -5.59 17.97 25.18
N LEU A 800 -5.93 16.77 24.74
CA LEU A 800 -7.01 16.50 23.80
C LEU A 800 -8.03 15.58 24.47
N PHE A 801 -9.28 16.04 24.59
CA PHE A 801 -10.36 15.33 25.28
C PHE A 801 -11.63 15.27 24.40
N PRO A 802 -11.82 14.17 23.65
CA PRO A 802 -13.09 13.87 22.98
C PRO A 802 -14.20 13.67 24.02
N HIS A 803 -15.35 14.32 23.84
CA HIS A 803 -16.48 14.26 24.77
C HIS A 803 -17.79 14.60 24.05
N TYR A 804 -18.93 14.29 24.67
CA TYR A 804 -20.22 14.76 24.18
C TYR A 804 -20.55 16.14 24.72
N HIS A 805 -21.23 16.96 23.91
CA HIS A 805 -21.71 18.24 24.37
C HIS A 805 -22.68 18.08 25.55
N GLY A 806 -22.32 18.70 26.68
CA GLY A 806 -23.04 18.60 27.95
C GLY A 806 -22.30 17.80 29.02
N ASP A 807 -21.23 17.09 28.64
CA ASP A 807 -20.36 16.37 29.58
C ASP A 807 -19.53 17.34 30.44
N GLU A 808 -19.03 16.84 31.57
CA GLU A 808 -18.12 17.59 32.43
C GLU A 808 -16.75 17.74 31.78
N LEU A 809 -16.30 18.98 31.63
CA LEU A 809 -14.94 19.29 31.17
C LEU A 809 -13.95 19.27 32.35
N PRO A 810 -12.68 18.85 32.12
CA PRO A 810 -11.66 18.88 33.16
C PRO A 810 -11.35 20.30 33.63
N LYS A 811 -11.06 20.44 34.91
CA LYS A 811 -10.40 21.63 35.47
C LYS A 811 -8.90 21.38 35.51
N THR A 812 -8.12 22.38 35.10
CA THR A 812 -6.66 22.31 35.09
C THR A 812 -6.08 23.41 35.98
N VAL A 813 -5.20 23.05 36.92
CA VAL A 813 -4.57 24.00 37.84
C VAL A 813 -3.07 23.75 37.92
N TRP A 814 -2.28 24.75 37.55
CA TRP A 814 -0.83 24.75 37.72
C TRP A 814 -0.42 25.19 39.14
N ASN A 815 0.70 24.66 39.62
CA ASN A 815 1.45 25.27 40.72
C ASN A 815 2.17 26.57 40.28
N GLU A 816 2.74 27.30 41.23
CA GLU A 816 3.30 28.64 40.99
C GLU A 816 4.46 28.67 39.97
N ASP A 817 5.29 27.62 39.94
CA ASP A 817 6.47 27.47 39.08
C ASP A 817 6.18 26.69 37.77
N GLN A 818 4.93 26.30 37.52
CA GLN A 818 4.50 25.56 36.33
C GLN A 818 5.25 24.23 36.11
N THR A 819 5.56 23.53 37.20
CA THR A 819 6.20 22.20 37.17
C THR A 819 5.22 21.07 37.47
N VAL A 820 4.10 21.37 38.14
CA VAL A 820 3.05 20.41 38.50
C VAL A 820 1.69 20.93 38.08
N LEU A 821 0.97 20.13 37.30
CA LEU A 821 -0.40 20.40 36.86
C LEU A 821 -1.35 19.37 37.47
N THR A 822 -2.47 19.83 38.03
CA THR A 822 -3.61 18.96 38.35
C THR A 822 -4.67 19.03 37.26
N ILE A 823 -5.14 17.88 36.78
CA ILE A 823 -6.31 17.71 35.91
C ILE A 823 -7.40 17.01 36.72
N GLU A 824 -8.57 17.63 36.86
CA GLU A 824 -9.61 17.17 37.80
C GLU A 824 -11.02 17.19 37.20
N TRP A 825 -11.70 16.06 37.32
CA TRP A 825 -13.15 15.87 37.24
C TRP A 825 -13.69 15.53 38.62
N LYS A 826 -15.01 15.40 38.78
CA LYS A 826 -15.59 14.99 40.09
C LYS A 826 -15.14 13.62 40.59
N ASN A 827 -14.73 12.73 39.70
CA ASN A 827 -14.50 11.30 39.96
C ASN A 827 -13.17 10.78 39.40
N GLN A 828 -12.28 11.67 38.97
CA GLN A 828 -10.93 11.37 38.48
C GLN A 828 -10.04 12.59 38.74
N LYS A 829 -8.85 12.37 39.30
CA LYS A 829 -7.86 13.42 39.54
C LYS A 829 -6.48 12.90 39.19
N ASP A 830 -5.86 13.58 38.24
CA ASP A 830 -4.53 13.25 37.72
C ASP A 830 -3.57 14.40 38.04
N VAL A 831 -2.39 14.08 38.56
CA VAL A 831 -1.33 15.03 38.89
C VAL A 831 -0.15 14.76 37.97
N LEU A 832 0.17 15.74 37.12
CA LEU A 832 1.21 15.69 36.12
C LEU A 832 2.42 16.48 36.63
N THR A 833 3.59 15.85 36.66
CA THR A 833 4.86 16.51 36.97
C THR A 833 5.72 16.57 35.71
N PHE A 834 6.23 17.75 35.40
CA PHE A 834 7.09 18.00 34.24
C PHE A 834 8.49 18.38 34.71
N THR A 835 9.49 17.67 34.20
CA THR A 835 10.91 17.96 34.45
C THR A 835 11.69 17.90 33.16
N GLU A 836 12.64 18.80 32.93
CA GLU A 836 13.48 18.74 31.72
C GLU A 836 14.72 17.87 31.97
N ASN A 837 15.03 16.97 31.03
CA ASN A 837 16.26 16.18 31.07
C ASN A 837 17.46 16.93 30.42
N ASN A 838 18.66 16.36 30.52
CA ASN A 838 19.88 17.00 29.99
C ASN A 838 19.88 17.21 28.46
N ALA A 839 19.07 16.47 27.71
CA ALA A 839 18.92 16.64 26.27
C ALA A 839 17.89 17.73 25.91
N GLY A 840 17.16 18.26 26.89
CA GLY A 840 16.09 19.22 26.70
C GLY A 840 14.75 18.58 26.34
N ARG A 841 14.56 17.27 26.56
CA ARG A 841 13.24 16.60 26.48
C ARG A 841 12.52 16.79 27.81
N THR A 842 11.24 17.11 27.76
CA THR A 842 10.34 17.08 28.91
C THR A 842 10.07 15.62 29.29
N HIS A 843 10.50 15.27 30.49
CA HIS A 843 10.09 14.06 31.21
C HIS A 843 8.75 14.33 31.91
N LEU A 844 7.80 13.43 31.73
CA LEU A 844 6.43 13.51 32.23
C LEU A 844 6.16 12.35 33.19
N LYS A 845 5.70 12.69 34.38
CA LYS A 845 5.17 11.73 35.36
C LYS A 845 3.70 12.02 35.63
N ILE A 846 2.85 10.99 35.67
CA ILE A 846 1.42 11.09 35.99
C ILE A 846 1.11 10.24 37.21
N GLU A 847 0.47 10.85 38.19
CA GLU A 847 -0.07 10.18 39.37
C GLU A 847 -1.60 10.27 39.40
N ARG A 848 -2.27 9.15 39.66
CA ARG A 848 -3.71 9.11 39.94
C ARG A 848 -3.93 8.53 41.33
N ASP A 849 -4.68 9.25 42.15
CA ASP A 849 -4.98 8.85 43.53
C ASP A 849 -3.73 8.52 44.39
N GLY A 850 -2.59 9.16 44.07
CA GLY A 850 -1.30 8.97 44.77
C GLY A 850 -0.42 7.85 44.23
N GLU A 851 -0.87 7.10 43.22
CA GLU A 851 -0.10 6.05 42.55
C GLU A 851 0.43 6.54 41.21
N ILE A 852 1.68 6.19 40.89
CA ILE A 852 2.30 6.52 39.60
C ILE A 852 1.68 5.61 38.54
N ILE A 853 0.97 6.20 37.57
CA ILE A 853 0.39 5.47 36.44
C ILE A 853 1.20 5.64 35.16
N MET A 854 2.14 6.58 35.11
CA MET A 854 2.98 6.85 33.95
C MET A 854 4.24 7.63 34.37
N ASP A 855 5.40 7.27 33.82
CA ASP A 855 6.69 7.94 34.05
C ASP A 855 7.58 7.76 32.80
N ILE A 856 7.78 8.82 31.98
CA ILE A 856 8.46 8.78 30.65
C ILE A 856 9.30 10.03 30.37
#